data_AF-A0A7I4ANX1-F1
#
_entry.id   AF-A0A7I4ANX1-F1
#
_cell.length_a   1.000
_cell.length_b   1.000
_cell.length_c   1.000
_cell.angle_alpha   90.00
_cell.angle_beta   90.00
_cell.angle_gamma   90.00
#
_symmetry.space_group_name_H-M   'P 1'
#
loop_
_entity.id
_entity.type
_entity.pdbx_description
1 polymer ?
#
loop_
_entity_poly.entity_id
_entity_poly.type
_entity_poly.pdbx_seq_one_letter_code
_entity_poly.pdbx_strand_id
1 'polypeptide(L)'
;MASRVGLVYDERMCAHENVDSDDHPEQPARITSIYQRLKAEGVVDRCVQVDAREATPAELSTVHTEDHISLMQELGHKSFGKKKRRRLQETFDSIYFNEGSAVAALLAAGSVIEVATQVAEGKLASGACVIRPPGHHAEADRPMGFCLLNNVAVAAHILAHEKTELGVKKVLIVDWDVHHGNGTQHMFWTDPQVMYFSVHRFDQGRFYPPGNDGNCTEVGGEEGKGYNINVPWPNKDYGDADYLAVWKYILMPVARQFNPDIVLISAGFDSARGDPLGRCNVTPGGYFQMTRQLMELANGRVVLALEGGYNLTSISESYLACMQAMLGDSPVLKVEHDLLPETFPVIKEVRKHLQMYWPILAEEPLPVPFTPAPSLASKSSTLQELEGMVIESLDEDQQWQTPPQPAIIPITDLIDLLSKLRAWDGSSDIVHDEPTSSTVITSDEKGKKIISSGELSFAGISGPEDIATVLQLSGADSSSFAGEGDGGAVEDEVATGRMEVESEFLRSPSGTMEGIVNTKAGKEEWNALGSTRKIVQNMDESRNELNASGIDSYRNVSSDLSSSEEASGAGDIVEPSYMWYACYGSNMWRPRFMCYIQGGKVEGMSRTCIGCRDKSPPLASEWLSIPSRLFFGHESTKMWGLGGVAFIDPVPEAGILTHVRIYKITMEQFNDVLSQENPGRVERSWMTGRHIAQLKKESRHFLDIFEDEWYGTVKYLGEKDGLPILTFTCPESHMKKFRSGEFGTFAPPESYRNVIVHGLVEDLGLTEEQAHDYVSSAILPK
;
A
#
# COMPACT_ATOMS: atom_id res chain seq x y z
N MET A 1 7.03 -19.43 30.66
CA MET A 1 6.49 -20.44 29.70
C MET A 1 7.18 -20.23 28.36
N ALA A 2 7.03 -21.13 27.39
CA ALA A 2 7.40 -20.82 26.01
C ALA A 2 6.53 -19.67 25.46
N SER A 3 7.04 -18.89 24.50
CA SER A 3 6.26 -17.80 23.87
C SER A 3 5.10 -18.40 23.07
N ARG A 4 3.86 -18.21 23.55
CA ARG A 4 2.66 -18.62 22.81
C ARG A 4 2.33 -17.56 21.77
N VAL A 5 3.10 -17.55 20.68
CA VAL A 5 2.85 -16.70 19.51
C VAL A 5 1.70 -17.29 18.70
N GLY A 6 0.61 -16.56 18.55
CA GLY A 6 -0.46 -16.92 17.62
C GLY A 6 -0.06 -16.69 16.16
N LEU A 7 -0.56 -17.51 15.25
CA LEU A 7 -0.45 -17.30 13.80
C LEU A 7 -1.79 -17.60 13.15
N VAL A 8 -2.31 -16.65 12.36
CA VAL A 8 -3.50 -16.85 11.53
C VAL A 8 -3.17 -16.63 10.06
N TYR A 9 -3.64 -17.56 9.23
CA TYR A 9 -3.55 -17.56 7.77
C TYR A 9 -4.76 -18.36 7.25
N ASP A 10 -5.40 -17.88 6.19
CA ASP A 10 -6.48 -18.61 5.53
C ASP A 10 -6.41 -18.41 4.01
N GLU A 11 -6.34 -19.52 3.28
CA GLU A 11 -6.25 -19.53 1.82
C GLU A 11 -7.50 -18.94 1.13
N ARG A 12 -8.65 -18.86 1.82
CA ARG A 12 -9.84 -18.15 1.31
C ARG A 12 -9.58 -16.66 1.06
N MET A 13 -8.63 -16.05 1.77
CA MET A 13 -8.19 -14.67 1.48
C MET A 13 -7.46 -14.53 0.13
N CYS A 14 -7.02 -15.62 -0.50
CA CYS A 14 -6.52 -15.63 -1.88
C CYS A 14 -7.62 -15.41 -2.92
N ALA A 15 -8.90 -15.63 -2.58
CA ALA A 15 -10.01 -15.47 -3.52
C ALA A 15 -10.24 -14.00 -3.98
N HIS A 16 -9.62 -13.03 -3.31
CA HIS A 16 -9.58 -11.63 -3.74
C HIS A 16 -8.39 -11.42 -4.70
N GLU A 17 -8.64 -11.17 -5.98
CA GLU A 17 -7.58 -11.01 -7.00
C GLU A 17 -8.01 -10.05 -8.12
N ASN A 18 -7.03 -9.39 -8.74
CA ASN A 18 -7.28 -8.44 -9.82
C ASN A 18 -7.47 -9.17 -11.15
N VAL A 19 -8.70 -9.67 -11.35
CA VAL A 19 -9.14 -10.44 -12.54
C VAL A 19 -9.13 -9.65 -13.88
N ASP A 20 -8.58 -8.44 -13.90
CA ASP A 20 -8.37 -7.59 -15.08
C ASP A 20 -6.87 -7.21 -15.27
N SER A 21 -5.94 -7.60 -14.38
CA SER A 21 -4.50 -7.28 -14.46
C SER A 21 -3.61 -8.26 -13.65
N ASP A 22 -2.93 -9.19 -14.33
CA ASP A 22 -2.05 -10.20 -13.72
C ASP A 22 -0.83 -9.58 -13.01
N ASP A 23 -0.33 -8.43 -13.50
CA ASP A 23 0.86 -7.72 -12.97
C ASP A 23 0.53 -6.82 -11.74
N HIS A 24 -0.65 -6.93 -11.14
CA HIS A 24 -1.05 -6.05 -10.03
C HIS A 24 -0.21 -6.30 -8.76
N PRO A 25 0.31 -5.25 -8.08
CA PRO A 25 1.23 -5.41 -6.95
C PRO A 25 0.56 -6.05 -5.73
N GLU A 26 -0.69 -5.68 -5.39
CA GLU A 26 -1.47 -6.38 -4.38
C GLU A 26 -2.13 -7.62 -5.01
N GLN A 27 -1.68 -8.81 -4.60
CA GLN A 27 -2.03 -10.09 -5.24
C GLN A 27 -1.97 -11.27 -4.23
N PRO A 28 -2.67 -12.40 -4.50
CA PRO A 28 -2.66 -13.58 -3.63
C PRO A 28 -1.28 -14.18 -3.34
N ALA A 29 -0.31 -13.96 -4.23
CA ALA A 29 1.07 -14.42 -4.05
C ALA A 29 1.74 -13.86 -2.77
N ARG A 30 1.27 -12.72 -2.25
CA ARG A 30 1.84 -12.06 -1.05
C ARG A 30 1.72 -12.93 0.20
N ILE A 31 0.49 -13.29 0.60
CA ILE A 31 0.26 -14.11 1.81
C ILE A 31 0.74 -15.55 1.64
N THR A 32 0.65 -16.11 0.43
CA THR A 32 1.10 -17.47 0.14
C THR A 32 2.63 -17.57 0.20
N SER A 33 3.37 -16.58 -0.31
CA SER A 33 4.85 -16.53 -0.19
C SER A 33 5.29 -16.43 1.27
N ILE A 34 4.68 -15.53 2.07
CA ILE A 34 4.95 -15.43 3.51
C ILE A 34 4.72 -16.79 4.18
N TYR A 35 3.52 -17.36 4.05
CA TYR A 35 3.16 -18.59 4.75
C TYR A 35 4.04 -19.78 4.32
N GLN A 36 4.38 -19.88 3.04
CA GLN A 36 5.34 -20.88 2.54
C GLN A 36 6.73 -20.68 3.14
N ARG A 37 7.25 -19.45 3.27
CA ARG A 37 8.55 -19.22 3.89
C ARG A 37 8.53 -19.49 5.39
N LEU A 38 7.51 -19.05 6.12
CA LEU A 38 7.33 -19.38 7.54
C LEU A 38 7.25 -20.91 7.75
N LYS A 39 6.63 -21.65 6.83
CA LYS A 39 6.57 -23.12 6.89
C LYS A 39 7.91 -23.78 6.57
N ALA A 40 8.65 -23.29 5.57
CA ALA A 40 9.97 -23.80 5.24
C ALA A 40 11.01 -23.62 6.37
N GLU A 41 10.86 -22.55 7.15
CA GLU A 41 11.71 -22.21 8.30
C GLU A 41 11.22 -22.83 9.63
N GLY A 42 10.19 -23.69 9.59
CA GLY A 42 9.61 -24.33 10.78
C GLY A 42 8.94 -23.36 11.77
N VAL A 43 8.66 -22.12 11.38
CA VAL A 43 7.99 -21.12 12.23
C VAL A 43 6.52 -21.48 12.45
N VAL A 44 5.82 -21.98 11.43
CA VAL A 44 4.40 -22.38 11.53
C VAL A 44 4.20 -23.43 12.64
N ASP A 45 5.06 -24.45 12.69
CA ASP A 45 4.98 -25.54 13.67
C ASP A 45 5.34 -25.10 15.11
N ARG A 46 5.91 -23.90 15.27
CA ARG A 46 6.26 -23.29 16.56
C ARG A 46 5.20 -22.32 17.06
N CYS A 47 4.24 -21.94 16.21
CA CYS A 47 3.15 -21.02 16.54
C CYS A 47 1.85 -21.77 16.89
N VAL A 48 1.07 -21.16 17.77
CA VAL A 48 -0.33 -21.57 18.01
C VAL A 48 -1.14 -21.13 16.78
N GLN A 49 -1.62 -22.08 15.98
CA GLN A 49 -2.52 -21.73 14.88
C GLN A 49 -3.84 -21.20 15.46
N VAL A 50 -4.33 -20.09 14.90
CA VAL A 50 -5.61 -19.46 15.25
C VAL A 50 -6.51 -19.52 14.02
N ASP A 51 -7.72 -20.03 14.17
CA ASP A 51 -8.68 -20.14 13.07
C ASP A 51 -9.16 -18.75 12.60
N ALA A 52 -9.15 -18.51 11.29
CA ALA A 52 -9.69 -17.30 10.71
C ALA A 52 -11.23 -17.31 10.72
N ARG A 53 -11.82 -16.25 11.29
CA ARG A 53 -13.27 -16.01 11.28
C ARG A 53 -13.61 -14.75 10.51
N GLU A 54 -14.86 -14.66 10.06
CA GLU A 54 -15.39 -13.44 9.47
C GLU A 54 -15.73 -12.43 10.58
N ALA A 55 -15.44 -11.15 10.33
CA ALA A 55 -15.89 -10.05 11.19
C ALA A 55 -17.42 -9.89 11.08
N THR A 56 -18.08 -9.70 12.21
CA THR A 56 -19.54 -9.47 12.23
C THR A 56 -19.89 -8.02 11.86
N PRO A 57 -21.11 -7.75 11.33
CA PRO A 57 -21.52 -6.37 11.02
C PRO A 57 -21.49 -5.44 12.23
N ALA A 58 -21.76 -5.96 13.43
CA ALA A 58 -21.66 -5.21 14.68
C ALA A 58 -20.20 -4.80 14.98
N GLU A 59 -19.26 -5.73 14.86
CA GLU A 59 -17.82 -5.43 15.01
C GLU A 59 -17.38 -4.37 14.01
N LEU A 60 -17.78 -4.46 12.73
CA LEU A 60 -17.42 -3.46 11.71
C LEU A 60 -18.04 -2.08 11.96
N SER A 61 -19.27 -2.03 12.52
CA SER A 61 -19.98 -0.77 12.80
C SER A 61 -19.35 0.08 13.91
N THR A 62 -18.29 -0.40 14.55
CA THR A 62 -17.47 0.39 15.48
C THR A 62 -16.68 1.51 14.79
N VAL A 63 -16.29 1.32 13.52
CA VAL A 63 -15.48 2.31 12.77
C VAL A 63 -15.95 2.56 11.33
N HIS A 64 -16.81 1.70 10.76
CA HIS A 64 -17.35 1.86 9.40
C HIS A 64 -18.85 2.20 9.40
N THR A 65 -19.29 2.92 8.37
CA THR A 65 -20.71 3.27 8.17
C THR A 65 -21.54 2.08 7.73
N GLU A 66 -22.85 2.12 8.02
CA GLU A 66 -23.80 1.09 7.58
C GLU A 66 -23.83 0.95 6.05
N ASP A 67 -23.67 2.04 5.29
CA ASP A 67 -23.56 2.03 3.83
C ASP A 67 -22.30 1.29 3.34
N HIS A 68 -21.13 1.52 3.94
CA HIS A 68 -19.89 0.84 3.57
C HIS A 68 -19.92 -0.65 3.93
N ILE A 69 -20.46 -0.99 5.10
CA ILE A 69 -20.66 -2.39 5.52
C ILE A 69 -21.64 -3.10 4.58
N SER A 70 -22.75 -2.46 4.21
CA SER A 70 -23.73 -2.98 3.25
C SER A 70 -23.10 -3.17 1.86
N LEU A 71 -22.24 -2.26 1.43
CA LEU A 71 -21.49 -2.37 0.18
C LEU A 71 -20.55 -3.57 0.18
N MET A 72 -19.81 -3.80 1.26
CA MET A 72 -18.92 -4.96 1.39
C MET A 72 -19.70 -6.28 1.37
N GLN A 73 -20.88 -6.35 1.99
CA GLN A 73 -21.77 -7.52 1.90
C GLN A 73 -22.29 -7.72 0.46
N GLU A 74 -22.80 -6.67 -0.18
CA GLU A 74 -23.30 -6.71 -1.55
C GLU A 74 -22.24 -7.18 -2.56
N LEU A 75 -20.96 -6.79 -2.39
CA LEU A 75 -19.87 -7.20 -3.27
C LEU A 75 -19.69 -8.72 -3.36
N GLY A 76 -19.99 -9.47 -2.29
CA GLY A 76 -19.91 -10.94 -2.28
C GLY A 76 -21.05 -11.62 -3.05
N HIS A 77 -22.16 -10.94 -3.30
CA HIS A 77 -23.33 -11.55 -3.91
C HIS A 77 -23.14 -11.76 -5.42
N LYS A 78 -23.34 -13.00 -5.91
CA LYS A 78 -23.24 -13.33 -7.35
C LYS A 78 -24.18 -12.50 -8.24
N SER A 79 -25.32 -12.07 -7.69
CA SER A 79 -26.28 -11.16 -8.36
C SER A 79 -25.75 -9.74 -8.59
N PHE A 80 -24.70 -9.31 -7.90
CA PHE A 80 -24.03 -8.03 -8.14
C PHE A 80 -23.34 -8.01 -9.51
N GLY A 81 -22.62 -9.10 -9.83
CA GLY A 81 -22.03 -9.37 -11.15
C GLY A 81 -20.77 -8.55 -11.49
N LYS A 82 -19.82 -9.15 -12.25
CA LYS A 82 -18.52 -8.52 -12.58
C LYS A 82 -18.64 -7.10 -13.16
N LYS A 83 -19.66 -6.82 -13.98
CA LYS A 83 -19.84 -5.49 -14.58
C LYS A 83 -20.28 -4.39 -13.59
N LYS A 84 -21.02 -4.72 -12.51
CA LYS A 84 -21.30 -3.74 -11.43
C LYS A 84 -20.07 -3.54 -10.56
N ARG A 85 -19.33 -4.62 -10.25
CA ARG A 85 -18.06 -4.57 -9.49
C ARG A 85 -17.04 -3.66 -10.15
N ARG A 86 -16.75 -3.87 -11.44
CA ARG A 86 -15.79 -3.08 -12.22
C ARG A 86 -16.16 -1.59 -12.25
N ARG A 87 -17.44 -1.27 -12.48
CA ARG A 87 -17.98 0.10 -12.46
C ARG A 87 -17.90 0.81 -11.11
N LEU A 88 -17.94 0.05 -10.02
CA LEU A 88 -17.78 0.59 -8.67
C LEU A 88 -16.30 0.75 -8.31
N GLN A 89 -15.44 -0.17 -8.75
CA GLN A 89 -13.99 -0.03 -8.69
C GLN A 89 -13.54 1.23 -9.42
N GLU A 90 -14.11 1.53 -10.59
CA GLU A 90 -13.91 2.77 -11.35
C GLU A 90 -14.31 4.06 -10.59
N THR A 91 -15.01 3.97 -9.45
CA THR A 91 -15.39 5.13 -8.61
C THR A 91 -14.58 5.32 -7.32
N PHE A 92 -13.64 4.42 -7.02
CA PHE A 92 -12.81 4.47 -5.81
C PHE A 92 -11.32 4.55 -6.13
N ASP A 93 -10.53 5.06 -5.18
CA ASP A 93 -9.11 5.32 -5.37
C ASP A 93 -8.25 4.07 -5.11
N SER A 94 -7.44 3.68 -6.09
CA SER A 94 -6.51 2.54 -6.04
C SER A 94 -7.11 1.24 -5.47
N ILE A 95 -8.30 0.84 -5.94
CA ILE A 95 -9.02 -0.36 -5.48
C ILE A 95 -9.22 -1.39 -6.60
N TYR A 96 -9.57 -2.64 -6.24
CA TYR A 96 -10.16 -3.58 -7.18
C TYR A 96 -11.18 -4.53 -6.52
N PHE A 97 -12.12 -5.08 -7.30
CA PHE A 97 -13.21 -5.93 -6.78
C PHE A 97 -13.46 -7.19 -7.63
N ASN A 98 -13.58 -8.35 -6.97
CA ASN A 98 -14.04 -9.59 -7.57
C ASN A 98 -15.09 -10.30 -6.68
N GLU A 99 -15.38 -11.59 -6.90
CA GLU A 99 -16.39 -12.31 -6.09
C GLU A 99 -15.87 -12.72 -4.70
N GLY A 100 -14.54 -12.85 -4.51
CA GLY A 100 -13.91 -13.20 -3.24
C GLY A 100 -13.62 -11.99 -2.33
N SER A 101 -13.60 -10.76 -2.86
CA SER A 101 -13.33 -9.52 -2.12
C SER A 101 -14.02 -9.42 -0.77
N ALA A 102 -15.32 -9.72 -0.71
CA ALA A 102 -16.11 -9.62 0.52
C ALA A 102 -15.65 -10.62 1.59
N VAL A 103 -15.56 -11.90 1.25
CA VAL A 103 -15.13 -12.96 2.17
C VAL A 103 -13.69 -12.73 2.63
N ALA A 104 -12.80 -12.32 1.72
CA ALA A 104 -11.42 -11.98 2.08
C ALA A 104 -11.34 -10.81 3.08
N ALA A 105 -12.09 -9.72 2.85
CA ALA A 105 -12.10 -8.57 3.76
C ALA A 105 -12.68 -8.91 5.14
N LEU A 106 -13.78 -9.68 5.18
CA LEU A 106 -14.38 -10.14 6.43
C LEU A 106 -13.43 -11.07 7.21
N LEU A 107 -12.73 -11.98 6.52
CA LEU A 107 -11.72 -12.85 7.13
C LEU A 107 -10.49 -12.08 7.61
N ALA A 108 -10.01 -11.09 6.85
CA ALA A 108 -8.86 -10.28 7.24
C ALA A 108 -9.14 -9.52 8.54
N ALA A 109 -10.26 -8.79 8.61
CA ALA A 109 -10.66 -8.06 9.80
C ALA A 109 -10.92 -9.01 10.98
N GLY A 110 -11.73 -10.06 10.78
CA GLY A 110 -12.09 -11.01 11.84
C GLY A 110 -10.90 -11.77 12.40
N SER A 111 -9.88 -12.06 11.59
CA SER A 111 -8.61 -12.65 12.03
C SER A 111 -7.81 -11.74 12.96
N VAL A 112 -7.73 -10.43 12.67
CA VAL A 112 -7.03 -9.47 13.55
C VAL A 112 -7.79 -9.28 14.86
N ILE A 113 -9.12 -9.14 14.82
CA ILE A 113 -9.94 -9.03 16.04
C ILE A 113 -9.78 -10.28 16.91
N GLU A 114 -9.75 -11.48 16.32
CA GLU A 114 -9.62 -12.74 17.05
C GLU A 114 -8.24 -12.88 17.72
N VAL A 115 -7.15 -12.71 16.97
CA VAL A 115 -5.79 -12.78 17.52
C VAL A 115 -5.57 -11.70 18.58
N ALA A 116 -6.04 -10.47 18.35
CA ALA A 116 -5.90 -9.39 19.32
C ALA A 116 -6.75 -9.62 20.59
N THR A 117 -7.95 -10.19 20.46
CA THR A 117 -8.75 -10.65 21.61
C THR A 117 -7.97 -11.70 22.43
N GLN A 118 -7.44 -12.73 21.78
CA GLN A 118 -6.72 -13.81 22.49
C GLN A 118 -5.39 -13.35 23.12
N VAL A 119 -4.73 -12.33 22.58
CA VAL A 119 -3.56 -11.67 23.21
C VAL A 119 -3.98 -10.78 24.39
N ALA A 120 -5.08 -10.03 24.28
CA ALA A 120 -5.61 -9.23 25.38
C ALA A 120 -6.05 -10.10 26.57
N GLU A 121 -6.74 -11.21 26.31
CA GLU A 121 -7.13 -12.25 27.27
C GLU A 121 -5.94 -13.03 27.89
N GLY A 122 -4.73 -12.90 27.34
CA GLY A 122 -3.55 -13.67 27.78
C GLY A 122 -3.59 -15.16 27.42
N LYS A 123 -4.51 -15.59 26.53
CA LYS A 123 -4.47 -16.94 25.92
C LYS A 123 -3.22 -17.11 25.05
N LEU A 124 -2.82 -16.02 24.39
CA LEU A 124 -1.58 -15.87 23.63
C LEU A 124 -0.69 -14.84 24.32
N ALA A 125 0.63 -14.92 24.07
CA ALA A 125 1.58 -13.91 24.53
C ALA A 125 1.69 -12.73 23.54
N SER A 126 1.63 -13.06 22.25
CA SER A 126 1.65 -12.16 21.09
C SER A 126 1.03 -12.91 19.90
N GLY A 127 0.82 -12.27 18.75
CA GLY A 127 0.33 -13.00 17.58
C GLY A 127 0.46 -12.25 16.25
N ALA A 128 0.43 -13.00 15.15
CA ALA A 128 0.66 -12.46 13.81
C ALA A 128 -0.40 -12.93 12.81
N CYS A 129 -0.83 -12.02 11.94
CA CYS A 129 -1.91 -12.21 10.98
C CYS A 129 -1.36 -12.08 9.56
N VAL A 130 -1.31 -13.19 8.83
CA VAL A 130 -0.91 -13.26 7.42
C VAL A 130 -2.16 -13.07 6.56
N ILE A 131 -2.69 -11.85 6.57
CA ILE A 131 -4.01 -11.47 6.05
C ILE A 131 -3.96 -10.67 4.76
N ARG A 132 -5.06 -10.66 4.00
CA ARG A 132 -5.34 -9.67 2.94
C ARG A 132 -6.85 -9.67 2.60
N PRO A 133 -7.43 -8.56 2.10
CA PRO A 133 -6.82 -7.27 1.79
C PRO A 133 -6.23 -6.54 3.00
N PRO A 134 -5.32 -5.56 2.78
CA PRO A 134 -4.87 -4.63 3.82
C PRO A 134 -6.03 -3.76 4.35
N GLY A 135 -5.76 -2.96 5.37
CA GLY A 135 -6.76 -2.17 6.09
C GLY A 135 -6.45 -0.70 6.35
N HIS A 136 -5.20 -0.28 6.56
CA HIS A 136 -4.89 1.04 7.13
C HIS A 136 -5.37 2.27 6.31
N HIS A 137 -5.57 2.15 4.99
CA HIS A 137 -6.16 3.21 4.15
C HIS A 137 -7.70 3.24 4.13
N ALA A 138 -8.37 2.17 4.59
CA ALA A 138 -9.83 2.10 4.54
C ALA A 138 -10.46 3.11 5.51
N GLU A 139 -11.31 3.97 4.96
CA GLU A 139 -11.99 5.05 5.67
C GLU A 139 -13.30 4.53 6.27
N ALA A 140 -13.96 5.33 7.10
CA ALA A 140 -15.26 4.96 7.66
C ALA A 140 -16.32 4.70 6.56
N ASP A 141 -16.30 5.47 5.47
CA ASP A 141 -17.32 5.50 4.41
C ASP A 141 -16.90 4.92 3.05
N ARG A 142 -15.62 4.59 2.85
CA ARG A 142 -15.10 4.12 1.54
C ARG A 142 -13.88 3.20 1.64
N PRO A 143 -13.71 2.27 0.68
CA PRO A 143 -12.45 1.58 0.46
C PRO A 143 -11.51 2.42 -0.42
N MET A 144 -10.21 2.37 -0.15
CA MET A 144 -9.16 2.99 -0.98
C MET A 144 -7.79 2.37 -0.68
N GLY A 145 -6.79 2.57 -1.55
CA GLY A 145 -5.41 2.13 -1.31
C GLY A 145 -5.29 0.62 -1.07
N PHE A 146 -5.94 -0.19 -1.91
CA PHE A 146 -6.13 -1.65 -1.77
C PHE A 146 -6.91 -2.11 -0.51
N CYS A 147 -7.27 -1.20 0.41
CA CYS A 147 -7.88 -1.53 1.68
C CYS A 147 -9.42 -1.54 1.59
N LEU A 148 -10.05 -2.64 2.03
CA LEU A 148 -11.51 -2.80 1.96
C LEU A 148 -12.21 -2.54 3.31
N LEU A 149 -11.60 -2.96 4.41
CA LEU A 149 -12.05 -2.75 5.78
C LEU A 149 -10.81 -2.49 6.65
N ASN A 150 -10.90 -1.62 7.64
CA ASN A 150 -9.75 -1.23 8.45
C ASN A 150 -9.48 -2.26 9.56
N ASN A 151 -8.80 -3.34 9.17
CA ASN A 151 -8.53 -4.53 9.99
C ASN A 151 -7.99 -4.20 11.39
N VAL A 152 -7.07 -3.23 11.48
CA VAL A 152 -6.42 -2.84 12.74
C VAL A 152 -7.28 -1.88 13.55
N ALA A 153 -7.95 -0.91 12.92
CA ALA A 153 -8.83 0.01 13.64
C ALA A 153 -10.05 -0.69 14.26
N VAL A 154 -10.70 -1.61 13.54
CA VAL A 154 -11.80 -2.41 14.09
C VAL A 154 -11.34 -3.16 15.36
N ALA A 155 -10.17 -3.80 15.31
CA ALA A 155 -9.61 -4.51 16.46
C ALA A 155 -9.23 -3.58 17.62
N ALA A 156 -8.66 -2.40 17.34
CA ALA A 156 -8.32 -1.40 18.34
C ALA A 156 -9.56 -0.87 19.08
N HIS A 157 -10.59 -0.46 18.35
CA HIS A 157 -11.84 0.04 18.94
C HIS A 157 -12.53 -1.02 19.80
N ILE A 158 -12.59 -2.27 19.31
CA ILE A 158 -13.21 -3.38 20.04
C ILE A 158 -12.48 -3.65 21.36
N LEU A 159 -11.14 -3.56 21.41
CA LEU A 159 -10.39 -3.78 22.63
C LEU A 159 -10.45 -2.59 23.61
N ALA A 160 -10.47 -1.35 23.11
CA ALA A 160 -10.50 -0.16 23.96
C ALA A 160 -11.89 0.15 24.54
N HIS A 161 -12.95 0.00 23.74
CA HIS A 161 -14.28 0.54 24.04
C HIS A 161 -15.39 -0.51 24.19
N GLU A 162 -15.34 -1.62 23.43
CA GLU A 162 -16.39 -2.65 23.48
C GLU A 162 -16.12 -3.71 24.56
N LYS A 163 -14.93 -4.34 24.53
CA LYS A 163 -14.53 -5.45 25.42
C LYS A 163 -13.80 -4.95 26.67
N THR A 164 -14.36 -3.94 27.34
CA THR A 164 -13.75 -3.27 28.50
C THR A 164 -13.45 -4.22 29.67
N GLU A 165 -14.10 -5.39 29.74
CA GLU A 165 -13.84 -6.47 30.70
C GLU A 165 -12.45 -7.12 30.53
N LEU A 166 -11.83 -7.00 29.35
CA LEU A 166 -10.45 -7.42 29.11
C LEU A 166 -9.41 -6.46 29.73
N GLY A 167 -9.86 -5.30 30.24
CA GLY A 167 -9.02 -4.34 30.95
C GLY A 167 -8.04 -3.55 30.08
N VAL A 168 -8.10 -3.69 28.75
CA VAL A 168 -7.40 -2.82 27.80
C VAL A 168 -8.05 -1.44 27.82
N LYS A 169 -7.25 -0.40 28.04
CA LYS A 169 -7.69 1.01 28.06
C LYS A 169 -6.84 1.91 27.19
N LYS A 170 -5.64 1.43 26.81
CA LYS A 170 -4.72 2.13 25.92
C LYS A 170 -4.18 1.17 24.88
N VAL A 171 -4.59 1.39 23.63
CA VAL A 171 -4.04 0.71 22.45
C VAL A 171 -2.99 1.62 21.83
N LEU A 172 -1.83 1.08 21.51
CA LEU A 172 -0.86 1.73 20.62
C LEU A 172 -0.92 1.05 19.26
N ILE A 173 -1.29 1.78 18.22
CA ILE A 173 -1.14 1.37 16.82
C ILE A 173 0.20 1.93 16.32
N VAL A 174 1.04 1.05 15.78
CA VAL A 174 2.29 1.42 15.08
C VAL A 174 2.17 1.02 13.62
N ASP A 175 2.06 1.99 12.74
CA ASP A 175 2.15 1.81 11.30
C ASP A 175 3.59 2.06 10.82
N TRP A 176 4.18 1.05 10.16
CA TRP A 176 5.50 1.14 9.53
C TRP A 176 5.46 0.91 8.01
N ASP A 177 4.25 0.78 7.44
CA ASP A 177 4.03 0.79 5.99
C ASP A 177 4.65 2.06 5.39
N VAL A 178 5.08 1.99 4.14
CA VAL A 178 5.67 3.15 3.46
C VAL A 178 4.63 4.21 3.10
N HIS A 179 3.34 3.87 3.14
CA HIS A 179 2.22 4.78 2.94
C HIS A 179 1.60 5.21 4.28
N HIS A 180 0.98 6.38 4.30
CA HIS A 180 0.28 6.88 5.49
C HIS A 180 -1.11 6.23 5.62
N GLY A 181 -1.36 5.47 6.69
CA GLY A 181 -2.69 4.94 7.04
C GLY A 181 -3.71 6.01 7.45
N ASN A 182 -4.13 6.84 6.49
CA ASN A 182 -5.10 7.93 6.65
C ASN A 182 -6.42 7.48 7.29
N GLY A 183 -6.94 6.30 6.92
CA GLY A 183 -8.18 5.76 7.48
C GLY A 183 -8.05 5.51 8.99
N THR A 184 -6.94 4.91 9.41
CA THR A 184 -6.65 4.68 10.84
C THR A 184 -6.45 5.98 11.60
N GLN A 185 -5.78 6.98 11.01
CA GLN A 185 -5.65 8.33 11.57
C GLN A 185 -7.02 9.01 11.78
N HIS A 186 -7.91 8.96 10.79
CA HIS A 186 -9.24 9.56 10.90
C HIS A 186 -10.12 8.86 11.95
N MET A 187 -10.06 7.52 12.04
CA MET A 187 -10.88 6.73 12.98
C MET A 187 -10.59 7.02 14.45
N PHE A 188 -9.34 7.40 14.79
CA PHE A 188 -8.94 7.73 16.17
C PHE A 188 -8.59 9.21 16.38
N TRP A 189 -8.97 10.08 15.43
CA TRP A 189 -8.54 11.48 15.39
C TRP A 189 -8.79 12.25 16.70
N THR A 190 -9.86 11.94 17.44
CA THR A 190 -10.22 12.58 18.71
C THR A 190 -10.09 11.66 19.94
N ASP A 191 -9.57 10.44 19.80
CA ASP A 191 -9.57 9.41 20.86
C ASP A 191 -8.22 9.31 21.60
N PRO A 192 -8.13 9.71 22.89
CA PRO A 192 -6.91 9.58 23.68
C PRO A 192 -6.63 8.14 24.19
N GLN A 193 -7.54 7.18 24.00
CA GLN A 193 -7.33 5.76 24.35
C GLN A 193 -6.64 4.97 23.23
N VAL A 194 -6.64 5.45 21.99
CA VAL A 194 -5.95 4.80 20.87
C VAL A 194 -4.89 5.76 20.31
N MET A 195 -3.63 5.53 20.66
CA MET A 195 -2.51 6.26 20.07
C MET A 195 -2.18 5.68 18.70
N TYR A 196 -2.20 6.52 17.67
CA TYR A 196 -1.75 6.17 16.32
C TYR A 196 -0.39 6.79 16.04
N PHE A 197 0.58 5.96 15.66
CA PHE A 197 1.90 6.36 15.19
C PHE A 197 2.12 5.84 13.77
N SER A 198 2.61 6.67 12.85
CA SER A 198 2.92 6.29 11.47
C SER A 198 4.26 6.86 11.00
N VAL A 199 5.08 6.04 10.33
CA VAL A 199 6.37 6.46 9.73
C VAL A 199 6.44 6.08 8.24
N HIS A 200 6.01 7.01 7.41
CA HIS A 200 5.71 6.78 6.00
C HIS A 200 6.49 7.74 5.09
N ARG A 201 6.59 7.40 3.81
CA ARG A 201 7.10 8.29 2.78
C ARG A 201 6.04 9.33 2.42
N PHE A 202 6.42 10.60 2.41
CA PHE A 202 5.49 11.71 2.20
C PHE A 202 5.81 12.51 0.92
N ASP A 203 7.08 12.59 0.53
CA ASP A 203 7.57 13.38 -0.62
C ASP A 203 7.10 14.86 -0.60
N GLN A 204 6.73 15.42 0.56
CA GLN A 204 6.02 16.71 0.71
C GLN A 204 4.58 16.67 0.17
N GLY A 205 3.78 15.70 0.62
CA GLY A 205 2.38 15.52 0.21
C GLY A 205 2.19 15.05 -1.23
N ARG A 206 3.20 14.39 -1.81
CA ARG A 206 3.23 13.95 -3.21
C ARG A 206 3.37 12.43 -3.39
N PHE A 207 3.73 11.70 -2.34
CA PHE A 207 3.62 10.26 -2.31
C PHE A 207 2.16 9.85 -2.03
N TYR A 208 1.84 8.57 -2.11
CA TYR A 208 0.49 8.09 -1.83
C TYR A 208 0.30 7.87 -0.31
N PRO A 209 -0.85 8.26 0.29
CA PRO A 209 -1.95 9.05 -0.28
C PRO A 209 -1.55 10.54 -0.42
N PRO A 210 -1.88 11.20 -1.56
CA PRO A 210 -1.43 12.58 -1.81
C PRO A 210 -2.28 13.59 -1.03
N GLY A 211 -1.63 14.44 -0.23
CA GLY A 211 -2.28 15.44 0.61
C GLY A 211 -1.38 15.95 1.72
N ASN A 212 -1.94 16.67 2.68
CA ASN A 212 -1.21 17.12 3.88
C ASN A 212 -1.49 16.25 5.12
N ASP A 213 -2.32 15.22 5.02
CA ASP A 213 -2.85 14.47 6.16
C ASP A 213 -1.77 13.68 6.92
N GLY A 214 -0.79 13.11 6.20
CA GLY A 214 0.42 12.50 6.78
C GLY A 214 1.46 13.50 7.32
N ASN A 215 1.19 14.80 7.37
CA ASN A 215 2.17 15.76 7.86
C ASN A 215 2.33 15.68 9.39
N CYS A 216 3.51 16.02 9.90
CA CYS A 216 3.81 16.06 11.34
C CYS A 216 3.10 17.20 12.10
N THR A 217 2.35 18.05 11.40
CA THR A 217 1.41 19.03 11.96
C THR A 217 0.10 18.39 12.41
N GLU A 218 -0.25 17.23 11.87
CA GLU A 218 -1.52 16.55 12.13
C GLU A 218 -1.40 15.70 13.41
N VAL A 219 -1.57 16.38 14.54
CA VAL A 219 -1.38 15.84 15.90
C VAL A 219 -2.70 15.42 16.59
N GLY A 220 -3.78 15.28 15.83
CA GLY A 220 -5.10 14.91 16.35
C GLY A 220 -6.02 16.10 16.71
N GLY A 221 -7.30 15.79 16.85
CA GLY A 221 -8.37 16.70 17.25
C GLY A 221 -8.72 16.59 18.73
N GLU A 222 -9.42 17.62 19.23
CA GLU A 222 -10.10 17.63 20.55
C GLU A 222 -9.29 17.02 21.71
N GLU A 223 -9.71 15.88 22.28
CA GLU A 223 -9.04 15.19 23.39
C GLU A 223 -7.88 14.27 22.91
N GLY A 224 -7.96 13.74 21.68
CA GLY A 224 -6.91 12.98 20.99
C GLY A 224 -5.66 13.79 20.58
N LYS A 225 -5.54 15.05 21.00
CA LYS A 225 -4.38 15.90 20.72
C LYS A 225 -3.09 15.37 21.37
N GLY A 226 -2.12 15.09 20.52
CA GLY A 226 -0.86 14.44 20.85
C GLY A 226 -0.88 12.92 20.71
N TYR A 227 -2.04 12.30 20.46
CA TYR A 227 -2.17 10.84 20.31
C TYR A 227 -2.09 10.39 18.84
N ASN A 228 -2.19 11.32 17.89
CA ASN A 228 -1.80 11.09 16.49
C ASN A 228 -0.35 11.57 16.26
N ILE A 229 0.52 10.70 15.71
CA ILE A 229 1.94 10.99 15.49
C ILE A 229 2.36 10.55 14.09
N ASN A 230 2.55 11.53 13.20
CA ASN A 230 3.11 11.31 11.87
C ASN A 230 4.60 11.64 11.81
N VAL A 231 5.39 10.75 11.20
CA VAL A 231 6.81 10.94 10.88
C VAL A 231 7.00 10.88 9.35
N PRO A 232 6.76 12.00 8.65
CA PRO A 232 6.79 12.05 7.18
C PRO A 232 8.23 12.09 6.63
N TRP A 233 8.66 11.04 5.94
CA TRP A 233 9.94 11.07 5.21
C TRP A 233 9.84 12.00 3.98
N PRO A 234 10.76 12.96 3.80
CA PRO A 234 10.69 13.95 2.72
C PRO A 234 11.04 13.39 1.34
N ASN A 235 11.59 12.17 1.28
CA ASN A 235 11.85 11.42 0.05
C ASN A 235 11.98 9.90 0.35
N LYS A 236 12.64 9.15 -0.53
CA LYS A 236 12.81 7.69 -0.48
C LYS A 236 14.16 7.27 0.15
N ASP A 237 14.59 6.03 -0.06
CA ASP A 237 15.89 5.46 0.34
C ASP A 237 16.17 5.27 1.85
N TYR A 238 15.33 5.78 2.76
CA TYR A 238 15.45 5.62 4.22
C TYR A 238 15.59 4.15 4.66
N GLY A 239 16.50 3.86 5.58
CA GLY A 239 16.87 2.49 5.96
C GLY A 239 16.77 2.19 7.46
N ASP A 240 17.33 1.04 7.86
CA ASP A 240 17.32 0.52 9.23
C ASP A 240 17.67 1.59 10.28
N ALA A 241 18.78 2.31 10.07
CA ALA A 241 19.27 3.29 11.03
C ALA A 241 18.28 4.45 11.23
N ASP A 242 17.59 4.88 10.17
CA ASP A 242 16.67 6.02 10.20
C ASP A 242 15.39 5.67 10.95
N TYR A 243 14.80 4.51 10.62
CA TYR A 243 13.65 3.96 11.35
C TYR A 243 14.01 3.70 12.83
N LEU A 244 15.17 3.11 13.11
CA LEU A 244 15.62 2.86 14.49
C LEU A 244 15.96 4.15 15.25
N ALA A 245 16.38 5.22 14.58
CA ALA A 245 16.49 6.56 15.18
C ALA A 245 15.12 7.14 15.53
N VAL A 246 14.11 6.98 14.68
CA VAL A 246 12.73 7.37 14.97
C VAL A 246 12.15 6.59 16.16
N TRP A 247 12.44 5.28 16.28
CA TRP A 247 12.11 4.49 17.47
C TRP A 247 12.75 5.09 18.72
N LYS A 248 14.06 5.33 18.68
CA LYS A 248 14.88 5.83 19.80
C LYS A 248 14.50 7.24 20.26
N TYR A 249 14.17 8.15 19.33
CA TYR A 249 14.01 9.58 19.60
C TYR A 249 12.56 10.10 19.54
N ILE A 250 11.58 9.29 19.13
CA ILE A 250 10.15 9.66 19.11
C ILE A 250 9.31 8.55 19.75
N LEU A 251 9.19 7.39 19.09
CA LEU A 251 8.18 6.38 19.44
C LEU A 251 8.42 5.76 20.82
N MET A 252 9.59 5.19 21.10
CA MET A 252 9.83 4.50 22.37
C MET A 252 9.80 5.43 23.61
N PRO A 253 10.27 6.69 23.56
CA PRO A 253 10.03 7.67 24.62
C PRO A 253 8.53 7.93 24.88
N VAL A 254 7.74 8.19 23.83
CA VAL A 254 6.30 8.45 23.97
C VAL A 254 5.54 7.21 24.42
N ALA A 255 5.75 6.06 23.77
CA ALA A 255 5.07 4.81 24.07
C ALA A 255 5.32 4.32 25.50
N ARG A 256 6.52 4.54 26.07
CA ARG A 256 6.78 4.24 27.49
C ARG A 256 6.08 5.20 28.45
N GLN A 257 5.86 6.47 28.07
CA GLN A 257 5.07 7.42 28.87
C GLN A 257 3.56 7.16 28.74
N PHE A 258 3.07 6.84 27.53
CA PHE A 258 1.69 6.41 27.28
C PHE A 258 1.38 5.10 27.99
N ASN A 259 2.35 4.17 28.03
CA ASN A 259 2.26 2.85 28.68
C ASN A 259 1.03 2.05 28.21
N PRO A 260 1.00 1.59 26.94
CA PRO A 260 -0.14 0.89 26.36
C PRO A 260 -0.35 -0.49 26.98
N ASP A 261 -1.60 -0.93 27.01
CA ASP A 261 -1.99 -2.27 27.46
C ASP A 261 -1.72 -3.32 26.38
N ILE A 262 -1.84 -2.95 25.10
CA ILE A 262 -1.56 -3.78 23.92
C ILE A 262 -0.97 -2.91 22.80
N VAL A 263 -0.06 -3.47 22.00
CA VAL A 263 0.45 -2.86 20.77
C VAL A 263 -0.11 -3.63 19.57
N LEU A 264 -0.71 -2.92 18.61
CA LEU A 264 -1.07 -3.44 17.30
C LEU A 264 -0.11 -2.83 16.26
N ILE A 265 0.37 -3.62 15.31
CA ILE A 265 1.27 -3.16 14.26
C ILE A 265 0.56 -3.31 12.91
N SER A 266 0.31 -2.17 12.24
CA SER A 266 0.01 -2.11 10.82
C SER A 266 1.33 -2.34 10.08
N ALA A 267 1.56 -3.59 9.69
CA ALA A 267 2.86 -4.08 9.26
C ALA A 267 2.92 -4.19 7.73
N GLY A 268 3.13 -3.06 7.08
CA GLY A 268 3.56 -3.02 5.68
C GLY A 268 5.02 -3.44 5.52
N PHE A 269 5.36 -4.03 4.37
CA PHE A 269 6.75 -4.41 4.05
C PHE A 269 7.22 -3.84 2.70
N ASP A 270 6.66 -2.69 2.30
CA ASP A 270 7.04 -1.87 1.15
C ASP A 270 8.03 -0.76 1.52
N SER A 271 8.20 -0.49 2.81
CA SER A 271 9.37 0.20 3.35
C SER A 271 10.66 -0.65 3.20
N ALA A 272 10.54 -1.92 2.81
CA ALA A 272 11.64 -2.86 2.66
C ALA A 272 12.47 -2.63 1.39
N ARG A 273 13.77 -2.95 1.47
CA ARG A 273 14.69 -2.94 0.34
C ARG A 273 14.16 -3.80 -0.81
N GLY A 274 14.07 -3.18 -1.99
CA GLY A 274 13.67 -3.86 -3.24
C GLY A 274 12.17 -3.87 -3.50
N ASP A 275 11.35 -3.22 -2.68
CA ASP A 275 9.94 -2.98 -3.01
C ASP A 275 9.80 -2.01 -4.22
N PRO A 276 8.90 -2.30 -5.18
CA PRO A 276 8.74 -1.46 -6.38
C PRO A 276 8.10 -0.08 -6.12
N LEU A 277 7.28 0.07 -5.08
CA LEU A 277 6.48 1.27 -4.80
C LEU A 277 7.16 2.19 -3.78
N GLY A 278 7.44 1.65 -2.58
CA GLY A 278 7.96 2.43 -1.45
C GLY A 278 9.36 2.98 -1.69
N ARG A 279 10.26 2.10 -2.14
CA ARG A 279 11.67 2.40 -2.47
C ARG A 279 12.50 2.94 -1.30
N CYS A 280 12.14 2.52 -0.09
CA CYS A 280 13.02 2.62 1.08
C CYS A 280 13.97 1.40 1.12
N ASN A 281 14.80 1.32 2.16
CA ASN A 281 15.93 0.39 2.29
C ASN A 281 15.89 -0.45 3.57
N VAL A 282 14.76 -0.52 4.28
CA VAL A 282 14.66 -1.31 5.51
C VAL A 282 14.96 -2.79 5.20
N THR A 283 15.79 -3.41 6.02
CA THR A 283 16.19 -4.81 5.89
C THR A 283 15.38 -5.68 6.84
N PRO A 284 15.36 -7.02 6.64
CA PRO A 284 14.82 -7.93 7.65
C PRO A 284 15.45 -7.74 9.05
N GLY A 285 16.72 -7.31 9.12
CA GLY A 285 17.36 -6.93 10.38
C GLY A 285 16.74 -5.68 11.02
N GLY A 286 16.38 -4.68 10.22
CA GLY A 286 15.61 -3.51 10.66
C GLY A 286 14.26 -3.90 11.27
N TYR A 287 13.45 -4.68 10.53
CA TYR A 287 12.14 -5.15 11.02
C TYR A 287 12.26 -6.02 12.30
N PHE A 288 13.29 -6.88 12.40
CA PHE A 288 13.58 -7.61 13.64
C PHE A 288 13.81 -6.65 14.82
N GLN A 289 14.66 -5.63 14.65
CA GLN A 289 14.98 -4.67 15.73
C GLN A 289 13.82 -3.73 16.08
N MET A 290 12.98 -3.34 15.11
CA MET A 290 11.73 -2.61 15.38
C MET A 290 10.75 -3.47 16.18
N THR A 291 10.52 -4.71 15.76
CA THR A 291 9.65 -5.68 16.46
C THR A 291 10.13 -5.95 17.88
N ARG A 292 11.44 -6.18 18.07
CA ARG A 292 12.03 -6.46 19.39
C ARG A 292 11.81 -5.32 20.38
N GLN A 293 11.97 -4.07 19.97
CA GLN A 293 11.73 -2.91 20.83
C GLN A 293 10.24 -2.76 21.18
N LEU A 294 9.32 -2.98 20.24
CA LEU A 294 7.88 -2.92 20.54
C LEU A 294 7.44 -3.99 21.54
N MET A 295 8.11 -5.15 21.55
CA MET A 295 7.87 -6.20 22.55
C MET A 295 8.39 -5.87 23.98
N GLU A 296 9.09 -4.76 24.17
CA GLU A 296 9.37 -4.23 25.52
C GLU A 296 8.13 -3.55 26.14
N LEU A 297 7.16 -3.15 25.32
CA LEU A 297 5.92 -2.51 25.72
C LEU A 297 4.85 -3.57 26.04
N ALA A 298 3.78 -3.16 26.75
CA ALA A 298 2.57 -3.98 26.93
C ALA A 298 2.80 -5.40 27.52
N ASN A 299 3.92 -5.63 28.23
CA ASN A 299 4.42 -6.95 28.66
C ASN A 299 4.59 -7.96 27.51
N GLY A 300 4.93 -7.48 26.30
CA GLY A 300 5.08 -8.30 25.10
C GLY A 300 3.77 -8.59 24.35
N ARG A 301 2.62 -8.05 24.80
CA ARG A 301 1.33 -8.13 24.11
C ARG A 301 1.35 -7.29 22.83
N VAL A 302 1.90 -7.89 21.79
CA VAL A 302 2.06 -7.32 20.44
C VAL A 302 1.28 -8.17 19.44
N VAL A 303 0.51 -7.51 18.58
CA VAL A 303 -0.18 -8.13 17.44
C VAL A 303 0.36 -7.52 16.15
N LEU A 304 0.74 -8.35 15.18
CA LEU A 304 1.24 -7.92 13.87
C LEU A 304 0.19 -8.25 12.79
N ALA A 305 -0.31 -7.25 12.08
CA ALA A 305 -1.27 -7.42 10.99
C ALA A 305 -0.66 -6.96 9.66
N LEU A 306 -0.76 -7.79 8.61
CA LEU A 306 -0.17 -7.47 7.31
C LEU A 306 -0.93 -6.33 6.60
N GLU A 307 -0.18 -5.31 6.17
CA GLU A 307 -0.68 -4.22 5.31
C GLU A 307 -0.08 -4.34 3.89
N GLY A 308 0.75 -3.40 3.43
CA GLY A 308 1.43 -3.38 2.14
C GLY A 308 2.71 -4.24 2.04
N GLY A 309 3.57 -3.92 1.06
CA GLY A 309 4.73 -4.74 0.67
C GLY A 309 4.43 -5.68 -0.51
N TYR A 310 5.16 -5.49 -1.61
CA TYR A 310 4.80 -6.04 -2.93
C TYR A 310 5.94 -6.80 -3.62
N ASN A 311 7.19 -6.66 -3.15
CA ASN A 311 8.25 -7.61 -3.50
C ASN A 311 8.10 -8.90 -2.67
N LEU A 312 7.70 -10.00 -3.33
CA LEU A 312 7.42 -11.30 -2.71
C LEU A 312 8.59 -11.90 -1.91
N THR A 313 9.84 -11.55 -2.24
CA THR A 313 11.00 -11.96 -1.42
C THR A 313 11.13 -11.05 -0.20
N SER A 314 11.18 -9.73 -0.40
CA SER A 314 11.41 -8.77 0.69
C SER A 314 10.34 -8.84 1.78
N ILE A 315 9.07 -9.00 1.40
CA ILE A 315 7.95 -9.22 2.34
C ILE A 315 8.12 -10.51 3.15
N SER A 316 8.50 -11.62 2.50
CA SER A 316 8.63 -12.93 3.15
C SER A 316 9.80 -12.97 4.13
N GLU A 317 10.96 -12.41 3.77
CA GLU A 317 12.11 -12.35 4.69
C GLU A 317 11.85 -11.42 5.88
N SER A 318 11.15 -10.32 5.64
CA SER A 318 10.88 -9.32 6.68
C SER A 318 9.82 -9.80 7.66
N TYR A 319 8.76 -10.44 7.18
CA TYR A 319 7.75 -11.09 8.03
C TYR A 319 8.37 -12.24 8.83
N LEU A 320 9.24 -13.06 8.22
CA LEU A 320 10.02 -14.09 8.91
C LEU A 320 10.86 -13.49 10.06
N ALA A 321 11.53 -12.38 9.83
CA ALA A 321 12.33 -11.70 10.84
C ALA A 321 11.48 -11.16 12.00
N CYS A 322 10.28 -10.62 11.72
CA CYS A 322 9.32 -10.27 12.77
C CYS A 322 8.90 -11.51 13.59
N MET A 323 8.58 -12.63 12.94
CA MET A 323 8.20 -13.87 13.62
C MET A 323 9.34 -14.44 14.49
N GLN A 324 10.58 -14.40 14.00
CA GLN A 324 11.77 -14.77 14.76
C GLN A 324 11.93 -13.90 16.02
N ALA A 325 11.70 -12.59 15.92
CA ALA A 325 11.63 -11.72 17.09
C ALA A 325 10.52 -12.15 18.08
N MET A 326 9.30 -12.41 17.60
CA MET A 326 8.15 -12.78 18.44
C MET A 326 8.31 -14.14 19.15
N LEU A 327 8.95 -15.10 18.49
CA LEU A 327 9.29 -16.41 19.05
C LEU A 327 10.48 -16.37 20.03
N GLY A 328 11.25 -15.28 20.05
CA GLY A 328 12.39 -15.08 20.94
C GLY A 328 13.73 -15.55 20.39
N ASP A 329 13.84 -15.73 19.07
CA ASP A 329 15.06 -16.19 18.41
C ASP A 329 16.16 -15.10 18.41
N SER A 330 17.38 -15.51 18.07
CA SER A 330 18.54 -14.62 17.88
C SER A 330 19.26 -14.94 16.56
N PRO A 331 18.60 -14.69 15.41
CA PRO A 331 19.16 -14.93 14.08
C PRO A 331 20.31 -13.96 13.77
N VAL A 332 21.25 -14.40 12.91
CA VAL A 332 22.35 -13.55 12.44
C VAL A 332 21.87 -12.70 11.25
N LEU A 333 21.09 -11.67 11.55
CA LEU A 333 20.61 -10.70 10.57
C LEU A 333 21.56 -9.49 10.48
N LYS A 334 21.88 -9.05 9.26
CA LYS A 334 22.57 -7.77 9.05
C LYS A 334 21.58 -6.64 9.36
N VAL A 335 21.99 -5.72 10.22
CA VAL A 335 21.34 -4.41 10.41
C VAL A 335 22.28 -3.35 9.81
N GLU A 336 21.72 -2.35 9.12
CA GLU A 336 22.49 -1.25 8.55
C GLU A 336 22.49 -0.01 9.47
N HIS A 337 23.55 0.78 9.42
CA HIS A 337 23.87 1.81 10.44
C HIS A 337 24.12 3.20 9.85
N ASP A 338 24.05 3.33 8.51
CA ASP A 338 24.19 4.60 7.81
C ASP A 338 22.88 5.39 7.91
N LEU A 339 22.96 6.58 8.52
CA LEU A 339 21.83 7.52 8.67
C LEU A 339 21.82 8.51 7.51
N LEU A 340 20.63 8.82 6.99
CA LEU A 340 20.46 9.92 6.04
C LEU A 340 20.59 11.29 6.75
N PRO A 341 21.23 12.32 6.14
CA PRO A 341 21.39 13.64 6.74
C PRO A 341 20.07 14.31 7.15
N GLU A 342 18.99 14.03 6.43
CA GLU A 342 17.64 14.57 6.62
C GLU A 342 16.90 13.97 7.83
N THR A 343 17.35 12.82 8.35
CA THR A 343 16.65 12.07 9.41
C THR A 343 16.56 12.85 10.73
N PHE A 344 17.65 13.48 11.19
CA PHE A 344 17.61 14.30 12.40
C PHE A 344 16.78 15.60 12.24
N PRO A 345 16.83 16.32 11.11
CA PRO A 345 15.87 17.38 10.78
C PRO A 345 14.40 16.95 10.87
N VAL A 346 14.01 15.79 10.33
CA VAL A 346 12.65 15.24 10.46
C VAL A 346 12.31 14.99 11.93
N ILE A 347 13.19 14.31 12.67
CA ILE A 347 12.99 14.01 14.09
C ILE A 347 12.82 15.30 14.92
N LYS A 348 13.59 16.36 14.63
CA LYS A 348 13.48 17.64 15.33
C LYS A 348 12.16 18.37 15.05
N GLU A 349 11.67 18.35 13.81
CA GLU A 349 10.39 18.98 13.46
C GLU A 349 9.20 18.23 14.08
N VAL A 350 9.18 16.89 14.07
CA VAL A 350 8.15 16.09 14.75
C VAL A 350 8.16 16.34 16.26
N ARG A 351 9.33 16.28 16.92
CA ARG A 351 9.47 16.58 18.36
C ARG A 351 8.97 17.99 18.70
N LYS A 352 9.23 18.99 17.85
CA LYS A 352 8.79 20.38 18.02
C LYS A 352 7.26 20.55 18.05
N HIS A 353 6.50 19.76 17.29
CA HIS A 353 5.03 19.77 17.35
C HIS A 353 4.49 18.95 18.55
N LEU A 354 5.16 17.86 18.91
CA LEU A 354 4.67 16.94 19.96
C LEU A 354 5.08 17.31 21.40
N GLN A 355 6.17 18.07 21.60
CA GLN A 355 6.74 18.36 22.93
C GLN A 355 5.78 19.03 23.92
N MET A 356 4.71 19.70 23.45
CA MET A 356 3.70 20.29 24.33
C MET A 356 2.70 19.28 24.90
N TYR A 357 2.58 18.10 24.27
CA TYR A 357 1.77 16.97 24.73
C TYR A 357 2.65 15.93 25.44
N TRP A 358 3.88 15.75 24.94
CA TRP A 358 4.88 14.81 25.46
C TRP A 358 6.16 15.54 25.87
N PRO A 359 6.25 16.09 27.10
CA PRO A 359 7.41 16.87 27.55
C PRO A 359 8.77 16.15 27.48
N ILE A 360 8.77 14.81 27.48
CA ILE A 360 9.96 13.97 27.22
C ILE A 360 10.60 14.23 25.83
N LEU A 361 9.87 14.87 24.91
CA LEU A 361 10.35 15.27 23.60
C LEU A 361 10.95 16.69 23.55
N ALA A 362 10.87 17.48 24.64
CA ALA A 362 11.31 18.88 24.66
C ALA A 362 12.84 19.08 24.71
N GLU A 363 13.60 18.07 25.17
CA GLU A 363 15.06 18.11 25.15
C GLU A 363 15.61 17.95 23.71
N GLU A 364 16.76 18.55 23.40
CA GLU A 364 17.43 18.35 22.11
C GLU A 364 17.85 16.87 21.95
N PRO A 365 17.44 16.16 20.87
CA PRO A 365 17.87 14.78 20.64
C PRO A 365 19.35 14.77 20.24
N LEU A 366 20.23 14.55 21.22
CA LEU A 366 21.67 14.41 20.97
C LEU A 366 21.92 13.21 20.03
N PRO A 367 22.65 13.39 18.91
CA PRO A 367 23.00 12.30 18.01
C PRO A 367 24.06 11.42 18.65
N VAL A 368 23.61 10.43 19.43
CA VAL A 368 24.45 9.37 19.99
C VAL A 368 24.62 8.33 18.90
N PRO A 369 25.86 7.99 18.48
CA PRO A 369 26.13 6.98 17.45
C PRO A 369 25.34 5.69 17.72
N PHE A 370 24.88 5.03 16.65
CA PHE A 370 24.09 3.81 16.78
C PHE A 370 24.98 2.62 17.13
N THR A 371 25.41 2.55 18.39
CA THR A 371 26.08 1.37 18.94
C THR A 371 25.09 0.21 18.90
N PRO A 372 25.36 -0.89 18.17
CA PRO A 372 24.49 -2.05 18.17
C PRO A 372 24.36 -2.59 19.60
N ALA A 373 23.16 -3.06 19.96
CA ALA A 373 23.00 -3.80 21.20
C ALA A 373 23.99 -4.98 21.18
N PRO A 374 24.75 -5.23 22.27
CA PRO A 374 25.72 -6.31 22.30
C PRO A 374 24.99 -7.62 22.03
N SER A 375 25.34 -8.28 20.92
CA SER A 375 24.82 -9.61 20.61
C SER A 375 24.99 -10.52 21.81
N LEU A 376 23.97 -11.29 22.17
CA LEU A 376 24.07 -12.37 23.14
C LEU A 376 24.85 -13.57 22.54
N ALA A 377 26.08 -13.29 22.13
CA ALA A 377 27.07 -14.29 21.81
C ALA A 377 27.23 -15.18 23.05
N SER A 378 27.00 -16.48 22.88
CA SER A 378 27.23 -17.47 23.91
C SER A 378 28.63 -17.33 24.48
N LYS A 379 28.77 -17.24 25.81
CA LYS A 379 30.08 -17.15 26.49
C LYS A 379 30.89 -18.43 26.25
N SER A 380 31.65 -18.45 25.16
CA SER A 380 32.38 -19.63 24.67
C SER A 380 33.63 -19.22 23.87
N SER A 381 34.50 -18.40 24.48
CA SER A 381 35.76 -17.93 23.87
C SER A 381 36.87 -17.72 24.90
N THR A 382 37.32 -18.81 25.53
CA THR A 382 38.55 -18.83 26.36
C THR A 382 39.56 -19.88 25.87
N LEU A 383 39.58 -20.14 24.56
CA LEU A 383 40.53 -21.03 23.87
C LEU A 383 40.96 -20.41 22.52
N GLN A 384 41.49 -19.17 22.55
CA GLN A 384 42.01 -18.52 21.34
C GLN A 384 43.21 -17.58 21.59
N GLU A 385 44.03 -17.87 22.61
CA GLU A 385 45.27 -17.14 22.92
C GLU A 385 46.51 -18.08 23.02
N LEU A 386 46.54 -19.19 22.26
CA LEU A 386 47.67 -20.14 22.25
C LEU A 386 48.21 -20.54 20.87
N GLU A 387 47.75 -19.93 19.78
CA GLU A 387 48.31 -20.14 18.43
C GLU A 387 49.04 -18.87 17.96
N GLY A 388 50.27 -18.72 18.45
CA GLY A 388 51.10 -17.52 18.25
C GLY A 388 52.60 -17.82 18.12
N MET A 389 52.98 -19.02 17.67
CA MET A 389 54.38 -19.38 17.40
C MET A 389 54.54 -20.05 16.03
N VAL A 390 55.53 -19.58 15.28
CA VAL A 390 55.84 -19.96 13.88
C VAL A 390 56.61 -21.28 13.82
N ILE A 391 56.35 -22.10 12.79
CA ILE A 391 57.35 -22.92 12.10
C ILE A 391 56.84 -23.31 10.69
N GLU A 392 57.76 -23.69 9.81
CA GLU A 392 57.57 -23.86 8.37
C GLU A 392 56.98 -25.23 7.95
N SER A 393 56.66 -25.33 6.66
CA SER A 393 56.20 -26.49 5.88
C SER A 393 56.60 -27.91 6.33
N LEU A 394 55.68 -28.87 6.14
CA LEU A 394 55.98 -30.22 5.64
C LEU A 394 54.74 -30.88 5.00
N ASP A 395 54.96 -31.98 4.26
CA ASP A 395 54.06 -32.52 3.22
C ASP A 395 52.95 -33.49 3.70
N GLU A 396 52.12 -33.91 2.73
CA GLU A 396 51.07 -34.93 2.84
C GLU A 396 51.64 -36.34 3.11
N ASP A 397 51.18 -37.03 4.16
CA ASP A 397 50.75 -38.46 4.15
C ASP A 397 50.57 -39.03 5.58
N GLN A 398 49.34 -39.34 5.99
CA GLN A 398 49.01 -40.61 6.69
C GLN A 398 47.50 -40.85 6.89
N GLN A 399 47.13 -42.11 7.11
CA GLN A 399 45.76 -42.61 7.09
C GLN A 399 45.23 -43.09 8.46
N TRP A 400 43.94 -42.84 8.67
CA TRP A 400 42.98 -43.60 9.50
C TRP A 400 43.35 -43.99 10.95
N GLN A 401 42.60 -43.42 11.91
CA GLN A 401 41.92 -44.22 12.95
C GLN A 401 40.71 -43.52 13.59
N THR A 402 39.78 -44.30 14.14
CA THR A 402 38.51 -43.84 14.73
C THR A 402 38.68 -43.26 16.14
N PRO A 403 37.87 -42.25 16.55
CA PRO A 403 37.99 -41.63 17.86
C PRO A 403 37.38 -42.48 19.00
N PRO A 404 37.95 -42.44 20.22
CA PRO A 404 37.30 -42.96 21.43
C PRO A 404 36.21 -42.00 21.95
N GLN A 405 35.35 -42.49 22.85
CA GLN A 405 34.25 -41.70 23.42
C GLN A 405 34.71 -40.61 24.40
N PRO A 406 33.97 -39.50 24.55
CA PRO A 406 34.31 -38.41 25.46
C PRO A 406 34.17 -38.80 26.94
N ALA A 407 35.13 -38.40 27.76
CA ALA A 407 35.09 -38.57 29.21
C ALA A 407 34.31 -37.43 29.90
N ILE A 408 33.66 -37.74 31.02
CA ILE A 408 32.88 -36.78 31.82
C ILE A 408 33.82 -35.95 32.70
N ILE A 409 33.70 -34.62 32.66
CA ILE A 409 34.47 -33.70 33.51
C ILE A 409 33.67 -33.38 34.79
N PRO A 410 34.29 -33.39 36.00
CA PRO A 410 33.60 -33.09 37.26
C PRO A 410 33.14 -31.62 37.42
N ILE A 411 32.11 -31.41 38.24
CA ILE A 411 31.45 -30.10 38.47
C ILE A 411 32.27 -29.12 39.34
N THR A 412 33.42 -29.54 39.89
CA THR A 412 34.19 -28.77 40.91
C THR A 412 34.74 -27.43 40.42
N ASP A 413 35.05 -27.31 39.13
CA ASP A 413 35.93 -26.25 38.64
C ASP A 413 35.17 -24.98 38.20
N LEU A 414 33.83 -25.03 38.20
CA LEU A 414 32.97 -23.90 37.80
C LEU A 414 32.94 -22.74 38.82
N ILE A 415 33.42 -22.96 40.05
CA ILE A 415 33.23 -22.05 41.18
C ILE A 415 34.29 -20.92 41.21
N ASP A 416 35.53 -21.17 40.79
CA ASP A 416 36.61 -20.17 40.83
C ASP A 416 36.56 -19.14 39.67
N LEU A 417 35.62 -19.27 38.74
CA LEU A 417 35.36 -18.25 37.72
C LEU A 417 34.43 -17.14 38.22
N LEU A 418 33.55 -17.44 39.18
CA LEU A 418 32.56 -16.49 39.73
C LEU A 418 33.10 -15.62 40.86
N SER A 419 34.24 -15.99 41.45
CA SER A 419 34.91 -15.28 42.55
C SER A 419 35.56 -13.94 42.13
N LYS A 420 35.82 -13.74 40.83
CA LYS A 420 36.70 -12.67 40.30
C LYS A 420 35.96 -11.42 39.76
N LEU A 421 34.63 -11.36 39.86
CA LEU A 421 33.79 -10.29 39.30
C LEU A 421 33.17 -9.34 40.36
N ARG A 422 33.81 -9.16 41.52
CA ARG A 422 33.38 -8.19 42.56
C ARG A 422 34.56 -7.52 43.29
N ALA A 423 35.11 -6.45 42.72
CA ALA A 423 35.83 -5.39 43.46
C ALA A 423 36.11 -4.15 42.58
N TRP A 424 35.35 -3.07 42.75
CA TRP A 424 35.87 -1.68 42.83
C TRP A 424 34.81 -0.74 43.42
N ASP A 425 35.23 0.41 43.98
CA ASP A 425 34.50 1.15 45.02
C ASP A 425 34.92 2.63 45.17
N GLY A 426 34.00 3.46 45.70
CA GLY A 426 34.17 4.90 46.01
C GLY A 426 34.08 5.85 44.80
N SER A 427 33.71 7.13 44.92
CA SER A 427 33.16 7.96 46.02
C SER A 427 32.90 9.38 45.44
N SER A 428 31.94 10.21 45.85
CA SER A 428 30.93 10.22 46.93
C SER A 428 29.61 10.87 46.38
N ASP A 429 28.62 11.45 47.09
CA ASP A 429 28.47 11.93 48.48
C ASP A 429 26.98 12.01 48.96
N ILE A 430 26.77 12.59 50.14
CA ILE A 430 25.56 12.72 50.98
C ILE A 430 24.60 13.82 50.42
N VAL A 431 23.25 13.74 50.49
CA VAL A 431 22.35 14.04 51.65
C VAL A 431 20.93 13.46 51.46
N HIS A 432 20.43 12.78 52.50
CA HIS A 432 19.05 12.65 53.06
C HIS A 432 17.78 13.06 52.25
N ASP A 433 16.62 12.41 52.39
CA ASP A 433 16.14 11.45 53.43
C ASP A 433 15.25 10.33 52.85
N GLU A 434 15.11 9.23 53.61
CA GLU A 434 14.10 8.17 53.40
C GLU A 434 13.37 7.91 54.74
N PRO A 435 12.06 7.59 54.74
CA PRO A 435 11.67 6.26 55.23
C PRO A 435 10.38 5.68 54.62
N THR A 436 10.06 4.39 54.65
CA THR A 436 10.84 3.13 54.71
C THR A 436 9.82 1.99 54.51
N SER A 437 10.22 0.87 53.90
CA SER A 437 9.63 -0.45 54.25
C SER A 437 10.67 -1.54 54.07
N SER A 438 10.80 -2.44 55.06
CA SER A 438 12.00 -3.27 55.22
C SER A 438 11.70 -4.78 55.17
N THR A 439 12.62 -5.53 54.56
CA THR A 439 12.67 -7.00 54.69
C THR A 439 13.92 -7.37 55.49
N VAL A 440 13.73 -8.06 56.61
CA VAL A 440 14.83 -8.51 57.49
C VAL A 440 15.21 -9.95 57.16
N ILE A 441 16.51 -10.20 57.00
CA ILE A 441 17.06 -11.56 56.86
C ILE A 441 17.77 -11.92 58.17
N THR A 442 17.35 -13.00 58.81
CA THR A 442 18.08 -13.66 59.90
C THR A 442 18.68 -14.99 59.41
N SER A 443 19.57 -15.59 60.21
CA SER A 443 20.26 -16.83 59.89
C SER A 443 20.41 -17.70 61.13
N ASP A 444 20.24 -19.02 60.96
CA ASP A 444 20.46 -20.00 62.03
C ASP A 444 21.95 -20.37 62.19
N GLU A 445 22.26 -21.15 63.24
CA GLU A 445 23.62 -21.62 63.55
C GLU A 445 24.21 -22.62 62.53
N LYS A 446 23.52 -22.87 61.40
CA LYS A 446 24.03 -23.67 60.27
C LYS A 446 24.08 -22.89 58.95
N GLY A 447 23.91 -21.56 59.01
CA GLY A 447 24.33 -20.63 57.96
C GLY A 447 23.46 -20.62 56.70
N LYS A 448 22.29 -21.27 56.70
CA LYS A 448 21.40 -21.28 55.54
C LYS A 448 20.50 -20.04 55.56
N LYS A 449 20.80 -19.03 54.74
CA LYS A 449 19.88 -17.90 54.53
C LYS A 449 18.60 -18.38 53.84
N ILE A 450 17.48 -18.17 54.50
CA ILE A 450 16.14 -18.30 53.94
C ILE A 450 15.65 -16.88 53.63
N ILE A 451 15.11 -16.66 52.43
CA ILE A 451 14.34 -15.46 52.10
C ILE A 451 12.90 -15.94 51.90
N SER A 452 11.99 -15.44 52.73
CA SER A 452 10.56 -15.75 52.67
C SER A 452 9.77 -14.46 52.87
N SER A 453 9.19 -13.93 51.79
CA SER A 453 8.17 -12.89 51.82
C SER A 453 6.81 -13.56 51.62
N GLY A 454 6.07 -13.76 52.71
CA GLY A 454 4.74 -14.36 52.68
C GLY A 454 3.63 -13.36 52.37
N GLU A 455 2.42 -13.89 52.18
CA GLU A 455 1.20 -13.13 51.96
C GLU A 455 0.77 -12.33 53.21
N LEU A 456 -0.03 -11.27 53.02
CA LEU A 456 -0.68 -10.54 54.12
C LEU A 456 -2.21 -10.50 53.95
N SER A 457 -2.86 -11.47 54.60
CA SER A 457 -4.19 -11.39 55.23
C SER A 457 -5.32 -10.63 54.50
N PHE A 458 -6.29 -11.38 53.98
CA PHE A 458 -7.69 -10.96 54.02
C PHE A 458 -8.21 -10.92 55.48
N ALA A 459 -9.20 -10.07 55.74
CA ALA A 459 -9.99 -10.09 56.97
C ALA A 459 -11.48 -10.28 56.62
N GLY A 460 -12.04 -11.44 56.96
CA GLY A 460 -13.45 -11.79 56.73
C GLY A 460 -13.74 -13.20 57.24
N ILE A 461 -14.61 -13.32 58.24
CA ILE A 461 -14.84 -14.58 58.98
C ILE A 461 -16.18 -15.22 58.58
N SER A 462 -16.18 -16.50 58.22
CA SER A 462 -17.07 -17.54 58.80
C SER A 462 -16.96 -18.90 58.07
N GLY A 463 -17.16 -19.99 58.82
CA GLY A 463 -17.36 -21.36 58.29
C GLY A 463 -16.11 -22.27 58.28
N PRO A 464 -16.06 -23.32 59.13
CA PRO A 464 -15.12 -24.43 59.02
C PRO A 464 -15.72 -25.65 58.31
N GLU A 465 -14.89 -26.51 57.70
CA GLU A 465 -14.76 -27.93 58.09
C GLU A 465 -13.67 -28.70 57.29
N ASP A 466 -13.00 -29.61 58.01
CA ASP A 466 -12.31 -30.86 57.61
C ASP A 466 -11.20 -30.92 56.54
N ILE A 467 -9.99 -30.74 57.09
CA ILE A 467 -8.75 -31.51 56.86
C ILE A 467 -8.96 -32.99 56.42
N ALA A 468 -8.25 -33.42 55.36
CA ALA A 468 -7.53 -34.72 55.33
C ALA A 468 -6.54 -34.86 54.14
N THR A 469 -5.24 -34.88 54.42
CA THR A 469 -4.18 -35.31 53.48
C THR A 469 -3.87 -36.79 53.65
N VAL A 470 -3.50 -37.53 52.59
CA VAL A 470 -2.53 -38.66 52.65
C VAL A 470 -2.12 -39.18 51.25
N LEU A 471 -0.80 -39.30 51.02
CA LEU A 471 0.02 -40.29 50.26
C LEU A 471 -0.54 -41.01 48.99
N GLN A 472 0.28 -41.49 48.04
CA GLN A 472 1.60 -41.13 47.45
C GLN A 472 1.91 -42.16 46.33
N LEU A 473 2.57 -41.73 45.25
CA LEU A 473 3.51 -42.49 44.39
C LEU A 473 3.09 -43.77 43.62
N SER A 474 3.59 -43.84 42.37
CA SER A 474 3.80 -45.03 41.51
C SER A 474 2.57 -45.82 41.01
N GLY A 475 2.57 -46.41 39.80
CA GLY A 475 3.55 -46.29 38.72
C GLY A 475 3.59 -47.50 37.77
N ALA A 476 3.91 -47.24 36.49
CA ALA A 476 4.15 -48.19 35.40
C ALA A 476 2.96 -49.01 34.83
N ASP A 477 2.89 -48.97 33.49
CA ASP A 477 2.56 -50.02 32.51
C ASP A 477 1.38 -50.99 32.72
N SER A 478 0.50 -51.08 31.70
CA SER A 478 0.68 -52.13 30.66
C SER A 478 -0.34 -52.12 29.50
N SER A 479 0.16 -52.53 28.32
CA SER A 479 -0.53 -53.29 27.25
C SER A 479 -1.90 -52.84 26.66
N SER A 480 -1.83 -52.33 25.43
CA SER A 480 -2.56 -52.78 24.21
C SER A 480 -4.08 -53.04 24.20
N PHE A 481 -4.74 -52.57 23.14
CA PHE A 481 -5.38 -53.48 22.16
C PHE A 481 -5.43 -52.84 20.76
N ALA A 482 -5.72 -53.64 19.71
CA ALA A 482 -5.73 -53.21 18.31
C ALA A 482 -6.93 -53.79 17.53
N GLY A 483 -7.19 -53.21 16.35
CA GLY A 483 -8.28 -53.53 15.40
C GLY A 483 -8.70 -52.22 14.73
N GLU A 484 -8.50 -51.96 13.43
CA GLU A 484 -8.87 -52.71 12.22
C GLU A 484 -10.38 -52.86 12.02
N GLY A 485 -10.88 -52.39 10.87
CA GLY A 485 -12.27 -52.42 10.45
C GLY A 485 -12.45 -51.57 9.17
N ASP A 486 -12.65 -52.23 8.03
CA ASP A 486 -12.66 -51.65 6.67
C ASP A 486 -14.01 -51.90 5.95
N GLY A 487 -14.32 -51.07 4.95
CA GLY A 487 -15.47 -51.19 4.05
C GLY A 487 -16.83 -50.69 4.61
N GLY A 488 -17.83 -50.39 3.76
CA GLY A 488 -17.76 -50.31 2.30
C GLY A 488 -19.11 -50.35 1.55
N ALA A 489 -19.50 -49.19 0.97
CA ALA A 489 -20.35 -49.02 -0.23
C ALA A 489 -21.87 -49.34 -0.23
N VAL A 490 -22.51 -48.89 -1.33
CA VAL A 490 -23.84 -49.19 -1.91
C VAL A 490 -25.07 -48.36 -1.46
N GLU A 491 -25.56 -47.56 -2.42
CA GLU A 491 -26.96 -47.31 -2.92
C GLU A 491 -28.17 -47.65 -2.01
N ASP A 492 -29.32 -46.94 -2.03
CA ASP A 492 -30.15 -46.71 -3.23
C ASP A 492 -31.28 -45.62 -3.09
N GLU A 493 -32.17 -45.56 -4.09
CA GLU A 493 -33.19 -44.57 -4.52
C GLU A 493 -34.42 -44.14 -3.62
N VAL A 494 -34.74 -42.82 -3.70
CA VAL A 494 -36.05 -42.18 -4.08
C VAL A 494 -37.31 -42.14 -3.14
N ALA A 495 -38.11 -41.06 -3.33
CA ALA A 495 -39.57 -40.87 -3.10
C ALA A 495 -40.13 -40.10 -1.87
N THR A 496 -40.34 -38.78 -2.07
CA THR A 496 -41.58 -38.01 -1.83
C THR A 496 -42.43 -38.16 -0.54
N GLY A 497 -42.71 -37.01 0.11
CA GLY A 497 -43.89 -36.81 0.95
C GLY A 497 -44.51 -35.42 0.76
N ARG A 498 -45.80 -35.36 0.41
CA ARG A 498 -46.64 -34.13 0.38
C ARG A 498 -47.77 -34.29 1.38
N MET A 499 -48.10 -33.23 2.12
CA MET A 499 -49.41 -33.10 2.78
C MET A 499 -49.91 -31.65 2.71
N GLU A 500 -51.20 -31.53 2.43
CA GLU A 500 -52.07 -30.36 2.65
C GLU A 500 -52.68 -30.52 4.08
N VAL A 501 -53.54 -29.67 4.67
CA VAL A 501 -54.45 -28.59 4.22
C VAL A 501 -54.67 -27.60 5.42
N GLU A 502 -55.55 -26.59 5.25
CA GLU A 502 -56.33 -25.88 6.30
C GLU A 502 -55.60 -24.81 7.18
N SER A 503 -56.25 -23.71 7.62
CA SER A 503 -57.57 -23.12 7.29
C SER A 503 -57.64 -21.60 7.57
N GLU A 504 -58.71 -20.93 7.12
CA GLU A 504 -58.91 -19.47 7.09
C GLU A 504 -59.29 -18.74 8.41
N PHE A 505 -59.09 -17.41 8.38
CA PHE A 505 -59.85 -16.31 9.04
C PHE A 505 -59.94 -16.18 10.58
N LEU A 506 -59.77 -14.94 11.07
CA LEU A 506 -60.90 -14.07 11.49
C LEU A 506 -60.51 -12.60 11.86
N ARG A 507 -61.26 -11.64 11.26
CA ARG A 507 -61.65 -10.30 11.76
C ARG A 507 -60.65 -9.15 11.99
N SER A 508 -60.86 -8.08 11.21
CA SER A 508 -60.75 -6.66 11.60
C SER A 508 -62.03 -6.18 12.36
N PRO A 509 -62.15 -4.92 12.85
CA PRO A 509 -62.63 -3.83 11.94
C PRO A 509 -62.30 -2.34 12.30
N SER A 510 -62.36 -1.49 11.26
CA SER A 510 -62.93 -0.11 11.19
C SER A 510 -62.50 1.08 12.08
N GLY A 511 -62.26 2.24 11.42
CA GLY A 511 -62.32 3.62 11.96
C GLY A 511 -61.35 4.57 11.21
N THR A 512 -61.67 5.42 10.21
CA THR A 512 -62.67 6.51 10.03
C THR A 512 -62.56 7.63 11.09
N MET A 513 -62.55 8.94 10.77
CA MET A 513 -62.81 9.64 9.49
C MET A 513 -62.27 11.10 9.51
N GLU A 514 -62.08 11.73 8.34
CA GLU A 514 -62.07 13.19 8.06
C GLU A 514 -61.06 14.12 8.79
N GLY A 515 -60.68 15.30 8.28
CA GLY A 515 -60.98 15.93 6.98
C GLY A 515 -60.68 17.45 6.96
N ILE A 516 -60.88 18.10 5.79
CA ILE A 516 -60.89 19.58 5.54
C ILE A 516 -59.48 20.24 5.49
N VAL A 517 -58.87 20.60 4.33
CA VAL A 517 -59.20 21.62 3.27
C VAL A 517 -58.67 23.03 3.65
N ASN A 518 -58.02 23.87 2.80
CA ASN A 518 -57.79 24.00 1.33
C ASN A 518 -56.40 24.72 1.11
N THR A 519 -55.85 25.12 -0.06
CA THR A 519 -56.34 25.37 -1.45
C THR A 519 -55.18 25.46 -2.46
N LYS A 520 -55.41 25.01 -3.72
CA LYS A 520 -54.98 25.59 -5.04
C LYS A 520 -53.51 26.03 -5.31
N ALA A 521 -52.97 25.92 -6.54
CA ALA A 521 -53.38 25.24 -7.78
C ALA A 521 -52.26 25.27 -8.86
N GLY A 522 -52.32 24.34 -9.82
CA GLY A 522 -51.43 24.20 -10.99
C GLY A 522 -51.11 22.71 -11.22
N LYS A 523 -51.68 21.96 -12.18
CA LYS A 523 -51.78 22.10 -13.66
C LYS A 523 -50.39 22.19 -14.33
N GLU A 524 -50.04 21.36 -15.32
CA GLU A 524 -50.79 20.26 -15.98
C GLU A 524 -49.84 19.28 -16.72
N GLU A 525 -50.40 18.40 -17.57
CA GLU A 525 -49.70 17.56 -18.57
C GLU A 525 -48.87 16.35 -18.10
N TRP A 526 -49.56 15.31 -17.63
CA TRP A 526 -49.28 13.93 -18.04
C TRP A 526 -50.36 13.49 -19.03
N ASN A 527 -50.02 13.19 -20.30
CA ASN A 527 -50.63 12.17 -21.19
C ASN A 527 -50.32 12.41 -22.68
N ALA A 528 -49.44 11.59 -23.29
CA ALA A 528 -49.34 11.46 -24.75
C ALA A 528 -48.61 10.16 -25.22
N LEU A 529 -48.95 8.99 -24.66
CA LEU A 529 -48.44 7.72 -25.20
C LEU A 529 -49.25 7.30 -26.45
N GLY A 530 -48.62 7.32 -27.63
CA GLY A 530 -49.06 6.50 -28.77
C GLY A 530 -49.17 7.15 -30.13
N SER A 531 -48.05 7.36 -30.84
CA SER A 531 -47.94 7.12 -32.31
C SER A 531 -46.54 7.40 -32.86
N THR A 532 -45.84 6.35 -33.33
CA THR A 532 -45.07 6.37 -34.60
C THR A 532 -44.56 4.97 -34.99
N ARG A 533 -45.25 4.34 -35.95
CA ARG A 533 -44.62 3.38 -36.88
C ARG A 533 -44.24 4.16 -38.14
N LYS A 534 -43.11 3.79 -38.78
CA LYS A 534 -42.33 4.64 -39.71
C LYS A 534 -41.63 5.76 -38.92
N ILE A 535 -40.33 6.03 -39.06
CA ILE A 535 -39.46 5.88 -40.24
C ILE A 535 -38.17 5.11 -39.87
N VAL A 536 -37.96 3.94 -40.47
CA VAL A 536 -36.67 3.20 -40.48
C VAL A 536 -36.47 2.62 -41.88
N GLN A 537 -36.32 3.53 -42.84
CA GLN A 537 -35.97 3.36 -44.25
C GLN A 537 -35.59 4.77 -44.74
N ASN A 538 -34.58 4.88 -45.61
CA ASN A 538 -33.86 6.11 -46.02
C ASN A 538 -32.66 6.51 -45.13
N MET A 539 -31.70 5.59 -44.93
CA MET A 539 -30.37 5.97 -44.43
C MET A 539 -29.21 5.18 -45.06
N ASP A 540 -29.42 4.65 -46.28
CA ASP A 540 -28.46 3.74 -46.97
C ASP A 540 -28.15 4.16 -48.42
N GLU A 541 -28.76 5.24 -48.94
CA GLU A 541 -28.57 5.71 -50.33
C GLU A 541 -27.64 6.93 -50.46
N SER A 542 -27.32 7.61 -49.35
CA SER A 542 -26.46 8.81 -49.36
C SER A 542 -24.95 8.52 -49.33
N ARG A 543 -24.54 7.27 -49.55
CA ARG A 543 -23.14 6.81 -49.36
C ARG A 543 -22.34 6.60 -50.66
N ASN A 544 -22.98 6.76 -51.82
CA ASN A 544 -22.43 6.39 -53.13
C ASN A 544 -22.26 7.56 -54.12
N GLU A 545 -22.18 8.82 -53.66
CA GLU A 545 -22.04 9.96 -54.58
C GLU A 545 -21.19 11.12 -54.03
N LEU A 546 -19.96 10.82 -53.57
CA LEU A 546 -18.97 11.86 -53.17
C LEU A 546 -17.51 11.38 -53.30
N ASN A 547 -17.19 10.66 -54.38
CA ASN A 547 -15.87 10.06 -54.61
C ASN A 547 -15.25 10.57 -55.93
N ALA A 548 -15.01 11.89 -56.01
CA ALA A 548 -14.40 12.54 -57.17
C ALA A 548 -13.57 13.77 -56.76
N SER A 549 -12.30 13.81 -57.20
CA SER A 549 -11.28 14.87 -57.00
C SER A 549 -10.91 15.21 -55.54
N GLY A 550 -9.62 15.14 -55.20
CA GLY A 550 -9.11 15.80 -53.97
C GLY A 550 -7.88 15.21 -53.28
N ILE A 551 -7.51 13.93 -53.49
CA ILE A 551 -6.39 13.30 -52.79
C ILE A 551 -5.53 12.49 -53.77
N ASP A 552 -4.38 13.04 -54.17
CA ASP A 552 -3.38 12.36 -55.00
C ASP A 552 -1.95 12.82 -54.67
N SER A 553 -1.45 12.41 -53.49
CA SER A 553 -0.08 12.70 -53.03
C SER A 553 0.50 11.67 -52.03
N TYR A 554 -0.17 10.52 -51.84
CA TYR A 554 0.24 9.47 -50.89
C TYR A 554 0.09 8.05 -51.50
N ARG A 555 0.79 7.78 -52.61
CA ARG A 555 1.02 6.43 -53.13
C ARG A 555 2.45 6.30 -53.68
N ASN A 556 2.95 5.06 -53.62
CA ASN A 556 4.36 4.66 -53.78
C ASN A 556 5.21 5.17 -52.59
N VAL A 557 6.01 4.34 -51.91
CA VAL A 557 6.60 3.07 -52.34
C VAL A 557 6.09 1.86 -51.53
N SER A 558 5.47 0.90 -52.20
CA SER A 558 5.54 -0.52 -51.82
C SER A 558 5.13 -1.38 -53.01
N SER A 559 6.11 -1.92 -53.73
CA SER A 559 5.92 -2.86 -54.83
C SER A 559 7.19 -3.68 -55.03
N ASP A 560 7.40 -4.66 -54.16
CA ASP A 560 7.96 -5.99 -54.47
C ASP A 560 8.36 -6.73 -53.19
N LEU A 561 7.59 -7.76 -52.84
CA LEU A 561 8.06 -9.08 -52.37
C LEU A 561 6.83 -9.92 -51.99
N SER A 562 6.38 -10.74 -52.93
CA SER A 562 5.38 -11.79 -52.66
C SER A 562 6.07 -13.14 -52.59
N SER A 563 6.29 -13.63 -51.37
CA SER A 563 6.68 -15.02 -51.11
C SER A 563 5.98 -15.51 -49.86
N SER A 564 5.31 -16.65 -49.98
CA SER A 564 4.55 -17.29 -48.92
C SER A 564 5.45 -17.89 -47.83
N GLU A 565 5.05 -17.73 -46.58
CA GLU A 565 5.32 -18.73 -45.55
C GLU A 565 4.21 -18.70 -44.47
N GLU A 566 3.52 -19.82 -44.28
CA GLU A 566 2.66 -20.03 -43.12
C GLU A 566 3.54 -20.44 -41.94
N ALA A 567 3.83 -19.51 -41.03
CA ALA A 567 4.70 -19.75 -39.87
C ALA A 567 3.90 -19.71 -38.56
N SER A 568 3.71 -20.89 -37.95
CA SER A 568 3.25 -21.00 -36.57
C SER A 568 4.38 -20.63 -35.59
N GLY A 569 4.23 -19.54 -34.85
CA GLY A 569 5.19 -19.19 -33.79
C GLY A 569 4.85 -17.87 -33.11
N ALA A 570 5.21 -17.76 -31.83
CA ALA A 570 5.30 -16.46 -31.16
C ALA A 570 6.59 -15.77 -31.64
N GLY A 571 6.46 -14.83 -32.57
CA GLY A 571 7.57 -13.98 -33.00
C GLY A 571 7.75 -12.80 -32.05
N ASP A 572 8.98 -12.59 -31.58
CA ASP A 572 9.31 -11.49 -30.66
C ASP A 572 8.94 -10.13 -31.27
N ILE A 573 8.14 -9.35 -30.55
CA ILE A 573 7.76 -8.00 -30.97
C ILE A 573 8.92 -7.05 -30.65
N VAL A 574 9.87 -6.94 -31.59
CA VAL A 574 11.04 -6.08 -31.47
C VAL A 574 10.63 -4.63 -31.24
N GLU A 575 11.05 -4.06 -30.11
CA GLU A 575 10.73 -2.68 -29.77
C GLU A 575 11.55 -1.69 -30.61
N PRO A 576 10.92 -0.66 -31.22
CA PRO A 576 11.64 0.32 -32.02
C PRO A 576 12.42 1.26 -31.10
N SER A 577 13.74 1.29 -31.23
CA SER A 577 14.64 2.10 -30.39
C SER A 577 14.38 3.61 -30.51
N TYR A 578 13.76 4.06 -31.62
CA TYR A 578 13.43 5.44 -31.91
C TYR A 578 12.03 5.57 -32.53
N MET A 579 11.43 6.75 -32.35
CA MET A 579 10.18 7.15 -32.99
C MET A 579 10.16 8.66 -33.26
N TRP A 580 9.12 9.14 -33.94
CA TRP A 580 8.85 10.56 -34.13
C TRP A 580 7.73 11.02 -33.21
N TYR A 581 8.04 11.86 -32.22
CA TYR A 581 7.03 12.58 -31.43
C TYR A 581 6.57 13.83 -32.19
N ALA A 582 5.30 13.89 -32.56
CA ALA A 582 4.64 15.05 -33.16
C ALA A 582 3.99 15.93 -32.08
N CYS A 583 4.24 17.24 -32.11
CA CYS A 583 3.61 18.21 -31.24
C CYS A 583 3.09 19.45 -31.99
N TYR A 584 2.01 20.03 -31.48
CA TYR A 584 1.23 21.12 -32.08
C TYR A 584 0.99 22.31 -31.11
N GLY A 585 1.57 22.25 -29.90
CA GLY A 585 1.47 23.29 -28.86
C GLY A 585 2.83 23.91 -28.55
N SER A 586 3.04 24.37 -27.32
CA SER A 586 4.31 25.05 -26.91
C SER A 586 5.58 24.24 -27.15
N ASN A 587 5.49 22.90 -27.26
CA ASN A 587 6.61 22.02 -27.56
C ASN A 587 7.13 22.19 -29.01
N MET A 588 6.40 22.89 -29.89
CA MET A 588 6.90 23.28 -31.22
C MET A 588 8.12 24.20 -31.13
N TRP A 589 8.25 25.00 -30.07
CA TRP A 589 9.45 25.79 -29.82
C TRP A 589 10.53 24.94 -29.16
N ARG A 590 11.71 24.83 -29.80
CA ARG A 590 12.76 23.89 -29.39
C ARG A 590 13.23 24.07 -27.94
N PRO A 591 13.49 25.29 -27.42
CA PRO A 591 13.85 25.48 -26.01
C PRO A 591 12.81 24.92 -25.03
N ARG A 592 11.50 25.11 -25.31
CA ARG A 592 10.43 24.58 -24.46
C ARG A 592 10.33 23.05 -24.51
N PHE A 593 10.59 22.42 -25.65
CA PHE A 593 10.67 20.95 -25.70
C PHE A 593 11.91 20.40 -24.97
N MET A 594 13.06 21.08 -25.10
CA MET A 594 14.28 20.70 -24.37
C MET A 594 14.09 20.72 -22.85
N CYS A 595 13.17 21.52 -22.29
CA CYS A 595 12.81 21.43 -20.88
C CYS A 595 12.24 20.05 -20.48
N TYR A 596 11.46 19.37 -21.34
CA TYR A 596 11.00 18.00 -21.03
C TYR A 596 12.09 16.96 -21.16
N ILE A 597 13.07 17.16 -22.05
CA ILE A 597 14.21 16.25 -22.23
C ILE A 597 15.22 16.41 -21.08
N GLN A 598 15.70 17.62 -20.82
CA GLN A 598 16.82 17.86 -19.90
C GLN A 598 16.38 18.29 -18.49
N GLY A 599 15.15 18.81 -18.35
CA GLY A 599 14.65 19.49 -17.16
C GLY A 599 14.73 21.01 -17.30
N GLY A 600 14.20 21.74 -16.32
CA GLY A 600 14.21 23.21 -16.29
C GLY A 600 12.90 23.83 -16.80
N LYS A 601 12.94 25.13 -17.13
CA LYS A 601 11.78 25.87 -17.65
C LYS A 601 12.20 27.06 -18.52
N VAL A 602 11.28 27.51 -19.38
CA VAL A 602 11.36 28.81 -20.07
C VAL A 602 10.54 29.87 -19.34
N GLU A 603 10.60 31.12 -19.81
CA GLU A 603 9.80 32.22 -19.28
C GLU A 603 8.28 31.94 -19.39
N GLY A 604 7.49 32.50 -18.47
CA GLY A 604 6.05 32.29 -18.41
C GLY A 604 5.59 30.92 -17.84
N MET A 605 6.48 29.93 -17.69
CA MET A 605 6.14 28.65 -17.07
C MET A 605 6.04 28.77 -15.53
N SER A 606 4.92 28.31 -14.98
CA SER A 606 4.66 28.25 -13.53
C SER A 606 5.42 27.13 -12.82
N ARG A 607 5.72 26.03 -13.53
CA ARG A 607 6.40 24.84 -12.99
C ARG A 607 7.70 24.55 -13.73
N THR A 608 8.58 23.77 -13.09
CA THR A 608 9.83 23.29 -13.68
C THR A 608 9.64 21.86 -14.18
N CYS A 609 10.04 21.57 -15.42
CA CYS A 609 10.07 20.21 -15.95
C CYS A 609 11.19 19.40 -15.27
N ILE A 610 10.95 18.11 -15.06
CA ILE A 610 11.87 17.21 -14.34
C ILE A 610 12.99 16.73 -15.29
N GLY A 611 12.67 16.58 -16.56
CA GLY A 611 13.53 15.95 -17.56
C GLY A 611 13.22 14.46 -17.71
N CYS A 612 13.60 13.92 -18.87
CA CYS A 612 13.64 12.50 -19.14
C CYS A 612 14.80 11.82 -18.39
N ARG A 613 14.80 10.49 -18.36
CA ARG A 613 15.94 9.64 -17.97
C ARG A 613 17.06 9.77 -19.00
N ASP A 614 16.79 9.38 -20.24
CA ASP A 614 17.57 9.77 -21.41
C ASP A 614 17.46 11.28 -21.69
N LYS A 615 18.48 12.04 -21.26
CA LYS A 615 18.60 13.50 -21.47
C LYS A 615 19.29 13.89 -22.78
N SER A 616 19.53 12.95 -23.70
CA SER A 616 20.15 13.25 -25.00
C SER A 616 19.24 14.14 -25.86
N PRO A 617 19.78 15.11 -26.62
CA PRO A 617 18.96 15.95 -27.48
C PRO A 617 18.34 15.14 -28.63
N PRO A 618 17.13 15.48 -29.11
CA PRO A 618 16.49 14.78 -30.23
C PRO A 618 17.39 14.71 -31.47
N LEU A 619 17.50 13.52 -32.06
CA LEU A 619 18.43 13.23 -33.16
C LEU A 619 18.12 14.02 -34.44
N ALA A 620 16.85 14.36 -34.63
CA ALA A 620 16.35 15.16 -35.74
C ALA A 620 15.09 15.92 -35.31
N SER A 621 14.77 17.01 -36.01
CA SER A 621 13.48 17.69 -35.89
C SER A 621 13.04 18.26 -37.23
N GLU A 622 11.79 18.04 -37.62
CA GLU A 622 11.20 18.49 -38.89
C GLU A 622 9.79 19.03 -38.69
N TRP A 623 9.19 19.59 -39.74
CA TRP A 623 7.81 20.07 -39.76
C TRP A 623 6.94 19.22 -40.69
N LEU A 624 5.71 18.97 -40.27
CA LEU A 624 4.66 18.36 -41.08
C LEU A 624 3.36 19.17 -40.94
N SER A 625 2.40 18.92 -41.83
CA SER A 625 1.02 19.39 -41.71
C SER A 625 0.09 18.18 -41.67
N ILE A 626 -0.72 18.06 -40.63
CA ILE A 626 -1.65 16.92 -40.44
C ILE A 626 -3.12 17.36 -40.64
N PRO A 627 -3.99 16.48 -41.19
CA PRO A 627 -5.40 16.79 -41.44
C PRO A 627 -6.27 16.67 -40.18
N SER A 628 -5.83 17.25 -39.06
CA SER A 628 -6.59 17.37 -37.81
C SER A 628 -6.75 18.85 -37.47
N ARG A 629 -7.88 19.21 -36.85
CA ARG A 629 -8.14 20.59 -36.38
C ARG A 629 -7.44 20.84 -35.04
N LEU A 630 -6.54 21.82 -34.98
CA LEU A 630 -6.05 22.43 -33.73
C LEU A 630 -7.17 23.26 -33.09
N PHE A 631 -7.30 23.17 -31.77
CA PHE A 631 -8.17 24.08 -31.01
C PHE A 631 -7.65 24.33 -29.59
N PHE A 632 -8.20 25.35 -28.93
CA PHE A 632 -7.95 25.65 -27.51
C PHE A 632 -9.18 25.36 -26.63
N GLY A 633 -9.01 24.42 -25.68
CA GLY A 633 -10.04 24.00 -24.73
C GLY A 633 -9.58 24.04 -23.28
N HIS A 634 -10.51 23.89 -22.34
CA HIS A 634 -10.29 23.94 -20.88
C HIS A 634 -9.91 25.34 -20.36
N GLU A 635 -10.23 25.63 -19.10
CA GLU A 635 -10.10 27.00 -18.53
C GLU A 635 -8.72 27.31 -17.95
N SER A 636 -7.85 26.31 -17.79
CA SER A 636 -6.52 26.49 -17.21
C SER A 636 -5.51 25.41 -17.62
N THR A 637 -4.23 25.68 -17.36
CA THR A 637 -3.14 24.73 -17.54
C THR A 637 -2.22 24.76 -16.31
N LYS A 638 -1.84 23.57 -15.80
CA LYS A 638 -0.91 23.43 -14.67
C LYS A 638 0.48 24.06 -14.95
N MET A 639 0.83 24.30 -16.21
CA MET A 639 2.13 24.82 -16.64
C MET A 639 2.11 26.33 -16.98
N TRP A 640 0.94 26.90 -17.31
CA TRP A 640 0.81 28.24 -17.91
C TRP A 640 -0.28 29.13 -17.29
N GLY A 641 -1.09 28.63 -16.34
CA GLY A 641 -2.12 29.42 -15.66
C GLY A 641 -3.50 29.39 -16.34
N LEU A 642 -4.32 30.42 -16.08
CA LEU A 642 -5.70 30.53 -16.60
C LEU A 642 -5.72 30.83 -18.11
N GLY A 643 -6.45 30.04 -18.87
CA GLY A 643 -6.56 30.10 -20.32
C GLY A 643 -6.48 28.72 -21.00
N GLY A 644 -6.80 28.69 -22.29
CA GLY A 644 -6.94 27.48 -23.10
C GLY A 644 -5.66 26.66 -23.31
N VAL A 645 -5.81 25.34 -23.29
CA VAL A 645 -4.81 24.32 -23.62
C VAL A 645 -4.97 23.90 -25.08
N ALA A 646 -3.86 23.73 -25.80
CA ALA A 646 -3.89 23.26 -27.19
C ALA A 646 -4.23 21.77 -27.28
N PHE A 647 -5.14 21.39 -28.17
CA PHE A 647 -5.49 20.02 -28.51
C PHE A 647 -5.67 19.89 -30.03
N ILE A 648 -5.54 18.68 -30.58
CA ILE A 648 -5.98 18.37 -31.94
C ILE A 648 -7.14 17.37 -31.91
N ASP A 649 -8.08 17.49 -32.86
CA ASP A 649 -9.12 16.47 -32.99
C ASP A 649 -8.48 15.09 -33.37
N PRO A 650 -8.67 14.02 -32.58
CA PRO A 650 -8.22 12.68 -32.95
C PRO A 650 -8.89 12.18 -34.24
N VAL A 651 -10.06 12.68 -34.62
CA VAL A 651 -10.67 12.41 -35.93
C VAL A 651 -10.14 13.42 -36.98
N PRO A 652 -9.67 12.96 -38.15
CA PRO A 652 -9.27 13.88 -39.23
C PRO A 652 -10.42 14.73 -39.78
N GLU A 653 -10.16 16.00 -40.08
CA GLU A 653 -11.12 16.95 -40.66
C GLU A 653 -10.61 17.47 -42.01
N ALA A 654 -11.28 17.09 -43.10
CA ALA A 654 -10.82 17.36 -44.46
C ALA A 654 -10.80 18.87 -44.78
N GLY A 655 -9.74 19.33 -45.44
CA GLY A 655 -9.54 20.74 -45.79
C GLY A 655 -8.96 21.61 -44.67
N ILE A 656 -8.71 21.06 -43.48
CA ILE A 656 -8.07 21.74 -42.36
C ILE A 656 -6.71 21.10 -42.08
N LEU A 657 -5.67 21.91 -41.93
CA LEU A 657 -4.32 21.46 -41.66
C LEU A 657 -3.79 22.10 -40.38
N THR A 658 -3.22 21.26 -39.50
CA THR A 658 -2.47 21.71 -38.33
C THR A 658 -0.98 21.49 -38.57
N HIS A 659 -0.18 22.53 -38.35
CA HIS A 659 1.27 22.39 -38.35
C HIS A 659 1.70 21.64 -37.09
N VAL A 660 2.52 20.61 -37.27
CA VAL A 660 3.19 19.88 -36.19
C VAL A 660 4.68 19.93 -36.41
N ARG A 661 5.43 20.09 -35.32
CA ARG A 661 6.85 19.79 -35.29
C ARG A 661 7.04 18.35 -34.83
N ILE A 662 7.81 17.57 -35.57
CA ILE A 662 8.21 16.22 -35.19
C ILE A 662 9.63 16.23 -34.63
N TYR A 663 9.88 15.42 -33.60
CA TYR A 663 11.20 15.20 -33.01
C TYR A 663 11.53 13.70 -32.99
N LYS A 664 12.73 13.33 -33.46
CA LYS A 664 13.20 11.93 -33.41
C LYS A 664 13.81 11.66 -32.03
N ILE A 665 13.10 10.88 -31.23
CA ILE A 665 13.38 10.61 -29.80
C ILE A 665 13.33 9.10 -29.51
N THR A 666 13.87 8.68 -28.36
CA THR A 666 13.74 7.29 -27.91
C THR A 666 12.33 6.99 -27.39
N MET A 667 11.96 5.70 -27.32
CA MET A 667 10.72 5.25 -26.65
C MET A 667 10.67 5.74 -25.19
N GLU A 668 11.83 5.72 -24.51
CA GLU A 668 11.96 6.18 -23.13
C GLU A 668 11.62 7.67 -23.00
N GLN A 669 12.15 8.50 -23.89
CA GLN A 669 11.84 9.92 -23.97
C GLN A 669 10.36 10.18 -24.28
N PHE A 670 9.72 9.40 -25.17
CA PHE A 670 8.29 9.55 -25.43
C PHE A 670 7.46 9.28 -24.17
N ASN A 671 7.73 8.17 -23.47
CA ASN A 671 7.05 7.83 -22.22
C ASN A 671 7.32 8.86 -21.11
N ASP A 672 8.54 9.38 -20.97
CA ASP A 672 8.86 10.42 -20.00
C ASP A 672 8.26 11.80 -20.35
N VAL A 673 8.04 12.12 -21.63
CA VAL A 673 7.27 13.30 -22.05
C VAL A 673 5.78 13.12 -21.73
N LEU A 674 5.20 11.99 -22.13
CA LEU A 674 3.79 11.65 -21.88
C LEU A 674 3.44 11.60 -20.37
N SER A 675 4.36 11.06 -19.55
CA SER A 675 4.27 11.03 -18.08
C SER A 675 4.46 12.40 -17.44
N GLN A 676 5.23 13.32 -18.04
CA GLN A 676 5.35 14.70 -17.56
C GLN A 676 4.13 15.59 -17.92
N GLU A 677 3.46 15.32 -19.05
CA GLU A 677 2.19 15.98 -19.40
C GLU A 677 1.00 15.43 -18.59
N ASN A 678 1.01 14.13 -18.24
CA ASN A 678 0.01 13.45 -17.41
C ASN A 678 0.59 12.98 -16.04
N PRO A 679 1.07 13.89 -15.18
CA PRO A 679 1.88 13.57 -14.01
C PRO A 679 1.09 12.82 -12.93
N GLY A 680 1.62 11.66 -12.54
CA GLY A 680 1.00 10.77 -11.55
C GLY A 680 -0.11 9.89 -12.12
N ARG A 681 -0.30 9.86 -13.45
CA ARG A 681 -1.32 9.04 -14.12
C ARG A 681 -0.76 8.12 -15.20
N VAL A 682 0.17 8.60 -16.04
CA VAL A 682 0.86 7.72 -17.01
C VAL A 682 2.19 7.23 -16.43
N GLU A 683 2.38 5.91 -16.42
CA GLU A 683 3.67 5.29 -16.12
C GLU A 683 4.75 5.63 -17.14
N ARG A 684 6.00 5.73 -16.66
CA ARG A 684 7.21 5.95 -17.47
C ARG A 684 7.58 4.77 -18.40
N SER A 685 6.81 3.70 -18.38
CA SER A 685 6.96 2.46 -19.17
C SER A 685 5.72 2.13 -20.01
N TRP A 686 4.69 3.00 -20.02
CA TRP A 686 3.38 2.68 -20.57
C TRP A 686 3.40 2.26 -22.05
N MET A 687 4.08 3.00 -22.93
CA MET A 687 4.18 2.62 -24.34
C MET A 687 5.26 1.56 -24.55
N THR A 688 4.88 0.50 -25.24
CA THR A 688 5.72 -0.64 -25.65
C THR A 688 5.54 -0.92 -27.14
N GLY A 689 6.37 -1.79 -27.71
CA GLY A 689 6.22 -2.29 -29.09
C GLY A 689 4.84 -2.88 -29.37
N ARG A 690 4.18 -3.47 -28.35
CA ARG A 690 2.81 -4.01 -28.44
C ARG A 690 1.77 -2.93 -28.73
N HIS A 691 1.82 -1.81 -27.99
CA HIS A 691 0.88 -0.69 -28.18
C HIS A 691 1.04 -0.02 -29.56
N ILE A 692 2.28 0.04 -30.09
CA ILE A 692 2.53 0.53 -31.46
C ILE A 692 2.00 -0.46 -32.51
N ALA A 693 2.19 -1.77 -32.31
CA ALA A 693 1.65 -2.79 -33.20
C ALA A 693 0.10 -2.83 -33.20
N GLN A 694 -0.54 -2.41 -32.11
CA GLN A 694 -1.99 -2.21 -32.01
C GLN A 694 -2.44 -0.93 -32.74
N LEU A 695 -1.82 0.22 -32.45
CA LEU A 695 -2.10 1.50 -33.12
C LEU A 695 -2.03 1.43 -34.65
N LYS A 696 -1.12 0.61 -35.21
CA LYS A 696 -0.98 0.37 -36.65
C LYS A 696 -2.05 -0.55 -37.26
N LYS A 697 -2.79 -1.30 -36.44
CA LYS A 697 -3.84 -2.25 -36.87
C LYS A 697 -5.26 -1.72 -36.65
N GLU A 698 -5.44 -0.80 -35.70
CA GLU A 698 -6.75 -0.22 -35.41
C GLU A 698 -7.17 0.77 -36.49
N SER A 699 -8.39 0.60 -37.02
CA SER A 699 -8.96 1.44 -38.08
C SER A 699 -9.05 2.93 -37.72
N ARG A 700 -9.05 3.27 -36.42
CA ARG A 700 -9.09 4.64 -35.89
C ARG A 700 -7.69 5.23 -35.67
N HIS A 701 -6.65 4.38 -35.59
CA HIS A 701 -5.25 4.77 -35.35
C HIS A 701 -5.03 5.59 -34.06
N PHE A 702 -5.84 5.40 -33.02
CA PHE A 702 -5.63 6.02 -31.72
C PHE A 702 -6.08 5.13 -30.56
N LEU A 703 -5.32 5.16 -29.47
CA LEU A 703 -5.59 4.49 -28.20
C LEU A 703 -5.92 5.54 -27.14
N ASP A 704 -7.12 5.44 -26.57
CA ASP A 704 -7.49 6.18 -25.36
C ASP A 704 -6.81 5.48 -24.16
N ILE A 705 -5.87 6.19 -23.53
CA ILE A 705 -5.15 5.80 -22.31
C ILE A 705 -6.09 5.92 -21.10
N PHE A 706 -6.82 7.04 -21.02
CA PHE A 706 -7.77 7.37 -19.96
C PHE A 706 -8.93 8.21 -20.55
N GLU A 707 -10.18 7.90 -20.21
CA GLU A 707 -11.35 8.64 -20.75
C GLU A 707 -11.47 10.07 -20.22
N ASP A 708 -10.92 10.37 -19.02
CA ASP A 708 -11.05 11.66 -18.32
C ASP A 708 -9.79 12.56 -18.37
N GLU A 709 -8.69 12.15 -19.00
CA GLU A 709 -7.47 12.97 -19.06
C GLU A 709 -7.43 13.93 -20.26
N TRP A 710 -6.82 15.10 -20.05
CA TRP A 710 -6.70 16.13 -21.09
C TRP A 710 -5.78 15.72 -22.25
N TYR A 711 -4.69 15.00 -21.97
CA TYR A 711 -3.85 14.34 -22.98
C TYR A 711 -4.00 12.82 -22.90
N GLY A 712 -5.24 12.36 -22.66
CA GLY A 712 -5.61 10.98 -22.43
C GLY A 712 -5.59 10.05 -23.64
N THR A 713 -5.21 10.50 -24.84
CA THR A 713 -5.26 9.69 -26.07
C THR A 713 -3.95 9.76 -26.85
N VAL A 714 -3.31 8.62 -27.16
CA VAL A 714 -2.22 8.55 -28.14
C VAL A 714 -2.79 8.31 -29.54
N LYS A 715 -2.36 9.11 -30.51
CA LYS A 715 -2.71 8.97 -31.93
C LYS A 715 -1.48 8.68 -32.78
N TYR A 716 -1.61 7.69 -33.66
CA TYR A 716 -0.66 7.36 -34.72
C TYR A 716 -0.98 8.18 -35.97
N LEU A 717 0.05 8.79 -36.55
CA LEU A 717 -0.04 9.73 -37.68
C LEU A 717 0.59 9.17 -38.97
N GLY A 718 1.06 7.92 -38.96
CA GLY A 718 1.77 7.28 -40.06
C GLY A 718 3.23 6.95 -39.71
N GLU A 719 4.04 6.72 -40.73
CA GLU A 719 5.46 6.39 -40.62
C GLU A 719 6.33 7.35 -41.43
N LYS A 720 7.57 7.55 -40.95
CA LYS A 720 8.63 8.25 -41.66
C LYS A 720 9.97 7.56 -41.37
N ASP A 721 10.71 7.25 -42.42
CA ASP A 721 11.99 6.52 -42.37
C ASP A 721 11.88 5.15 -41.65
N GLY A 722 10.72 4.48 -41.80
CA GLY A 722 10.38 3.21 -41.12
C GLY A 722 10.03 3.35 -39.63
N LEU A 723 9.99 4.58 -39.10
CA LEU A 723 9.68 4.85 -37.69
C LEU A 723 8.27 5.42 -37.54
N PRO A 724 7.49 5.01 -36.51
CA PRO A 724 6.14 5.52 -36.29
C PRO A 724 6.17 6.99 -35.88
N ILE A 725 5.18 7.75 -36.36
CA ILE A 725 4.89 9.12 -35.94
C ILE A 725 3.73 9.07 -34.95
N LEU A 726 3.98 9.47 -33.71
CA LEU A 726 3.01 9.44 -32.61
C LEU A 726 2.83 10.82 -32.00
N THR A 727 1.61 11.11 -31.56
CA THR A 727 1.26 12.29 -30.77
C THR A 727 0.30 11.88 -29.67
N PHE A 728 0.00 12.80 -28.74
CA PHE A 728 -1.06 12.62 -27.75
C PHE A 728 -1.97 13.85 -27.74
N THR A 729 -3.26 13.64 -27.52
CA THR A 729 -4.33 14.66 -27.53
C THR A 729 -5.46 14.24 -26.58
N CYS A 730 -6.59 14.96 -26.60
CA CYS A 730 -7.76 14.64 -25.78
C CYS A 730 -8.62 13.49 -26.36
N PRO A 731 -9.32 12.73 -25.50
CA PRO A 731 -10.30 11.72 -25.88
C PRO A 731 -11.39 12.19 -26.84
N GLU A 732 -11.88 11.28 -27.69
CA GLU A 732 -13.01 11.57 -28.59
C GLU A 732 -14.32 11.84 -27.80
N SER A 733 -14.43 11.35 -26.57
CA SER A 733 -15.46 11.74 -25.59
C SER A 733 -15.37 13.24 -25.29
N HIS A 734 -14.17 13.73 -24.95
CA HIS A 734 -13.90 15.15 -24.69
C HIS A 734 -14.08 16.03 -25.92
N MET A 735 -13.73 15.56 -27.13
CA MET A 735 -14.07 16.29 -28.37
C MET A 735 -15.57 16.51 -28.54
N LYS A 736 -16.40 15.52 -28.21
CA LYS A 736 -17.86 15.68 -28.31
C LYS A 736 -18.38 16.73 -27.32
N LYS A 737 -17.79 16.81 -26.12
CA LYS A 737 -18.10 17.83 -25.09
C LYS A 737 -17.64 19.24 -25.49
N PHE A 738 -16.47 19.39 -26.12
CA PHE A 738 -16.05 20.68 -26.70
C PHE A 738 -16.93 21.09 -27.89
N ARG A 739 -17.30 20.14 -28.77
CA ARG A 739 -18.17 20.39 -29.93
C ARG A 739 -19.65 20.61 -29.55
N SER A 740 -20.10 20.20 -28.35
CA SER A 740 -21.45 20.46 -27.83
C SER A 740 -21.57 21.74 -26.98
N GLY A 741 -20.44 22.35 -26.60
CA GLY A 741 -20.39 23.46 -25.65
C GLY A 741 -20.53 23.05 -24.17
N GLU A 742 -20.56 21.75 -23.86
CA GLU A 742 -20.51 21.23 -22.49
C GLU A 742 -19.17 21.56 -21.82
N PHE A 743 -18.08 21.50 -22.58
CA PHE A 743 -16.76 21.96 -22.16
C PHE A 743 -16.42 23.31 -22.81
N GLY A 744 -16.01 24.27 -21.99
CA GLY A 744 -15.66 25.61 -22.45
C GLY A 744 -14.39 25.66 -23.30
N THR A 745 -14.44 26.45 -24.37
CA THR A 745 -13.30 26.86 -25.19
C THR A 745 -12.83 28.25 -24.75
N PHE A 746 -11.51 28.44 -24.70
CA PHE A 746 -10.88 29.62 -24.12
C PHE A 746 -9.66 30.03 -24.93
N ALA A 747 -9.37 31.33 -24.99
CA ALA A 747 -8.10 31.80 -25.55
C ALA A 747 -6.92 31.32 -24.69
N PRO A 748 -5.77 30.94 -25.29
CA PRO A 748 -4.57 30.57 -24.54
C PRO A 748 -4.05 31.74 -23.68
N PRO A 749 -3.38 31.47 -22.53
CA PRO A 749 -2.66 32.50 -21.78
C PRO A 749 -1.64 33.21 -22.68
N GLU A 750 -1.39 34.50 -22.48
CA GLU A 750 -0.49 35.28 -23.33
C GLU A 750 0.93 34.71 -23.40
N SER A 751 1.49 34.27 -22.26
CA SER A 751 2.79 33.59 -22.21
C SER A 751 2.83 32.29 -23.02
N TYR A 752 1.77 31.48 -22.95
CA TYR A 752 1.64 30.23 -23.70
C TYR A 752 1.49 30.50 -25.21
N ARG A 753 0.64 31.46 -25.59
CA ARG A 753 0.44 31.92 -26.97
C ARG A 753 1.75 32.37 -27.59
N ASN A 754 2.50 33.21 -26.89
CA ASN A 754 3.75 33.77 -27.39
C ASN A 754 4.79 32.66 -27.63
N VAL A 755 4.88 31.66 -26.74
CA VAL A 755 5.77 30.48 -26.95
C VAL A 755 5.35 29.62 -28.15
N ILE A 756 4.06 29.50 -28.46
CA ILE A 756 3.60 28.84 -29.69
C ILE A 756 3.99 29.67 -30.93
N VAL A 757 3.81 30.99 -30.88
CA VAL A 757 4.22 31.92 -31.94
C VAL A 757 5.73 31.87 -32.20
N HIS A 758 6.57 31.88 -31.15
CA HIS A 758 8.04 31.70 -31.29
C HIS A 758 8.40 30.43 -32.07
N GLY A 759 7.77 29.29 -31.78
CA GLY A 759 8.00 28.06 -32.53
C GLY A 759 7.63 28.16 -34.02
N LEU A 760 6.52 28.84 -34.33
CA LEU A 760 6.03 29.03 -35.70
C LEU A 760 6.85 30.07 -36.51
N VAL A 761 7.45 31.06 -35.84
CA VAL A 761 8.27 32.09 -36.48
C VAL A 761 9.71 31.60 -36.65
N GLU A 762 10.37 31.12 -35.58
CA GLU A 762 11.81 30.80 -35.58
C GLU A 762 12.16 29.58 -36.42
N ASP A 763 11.32 28.53 -36.41
CA ASP A 763 11.63 27.24 -37.01
C ASP A 763 10.75 26.86 -38.21
N LEU A 764 9.55 27.42 -38.37
CA LEU A 764 8.67 27.21 -39.55
C LEU A 764 8.73 28.38 -40.55
N GLY A 765 9.15 29.57 -40.11
CA GLY A 765 9.36 30.74 -40.98
C GLY A 765 8.08 31.52 -41.33
N LEU A 766 7.01 31.41 -40.53
CA LEU A 766 5.86 32.32 -40.63
C LEU A 766 6.23 33.73 -40.16
N THR A 767 5.51 34.76 -40.62
CA THR A 767 5.56 36.08 -39.96
C THR A 767 4.86 36.03 -38.60
N GLU A 768 5.18 36.97 -37.70
CA GLU A 768 4.48 37.09 -36.41
C GLU A 768 2.96 37.26 -36.62
N GLU A 769 2.55 38.06 -37.60
CA GLU A 769 1.14 38.26 -38.02
C GLU A 769 0.49 36.92 -38.42
N GLN A 770 1.13 36.14 -39.31
CA GLN A 770 0.63 34.83 -39.73
C GLN A 770 0.56 33.82 -38.58
N ALA A 771 1.53 33.83 -37.67
CA ALA A 771 1.55 32.97 -36.49
C ALA A 771 0.47 33.36 -35.46
N HIS A 772 0.24 34.66 -35.27
CA HIS A 772 -0.85 35.16 -34.42
C HIS A 772 -2.23 34.85 -35.01
N ASP A 773 -2.43 35.02 -36.32
CA ASP A 773 -3.66 34.63 -37.02
C ASP A 773 -3.90 33.13 -36.93
N TYR A 774 -2.86 32.31 -37.17
CA TYR A 774 -2.93 30.86 -37.05
C TYR A 774 -3.42 30.42 -35.65
N VAL A 775 -2.79 30.93 -34.58
CA VAL A 775 -3.18 30.60 -33.20
C VAL A 775 -4.57 31.15 -32.85
N SER A 776 -4.94 32.31 -33.37
CA SER A 776 -6.27 32.90 -33.14
C SER A 776 -7.37 32.11 -33.86
N SER A 777 -7.10 31.58 -35.04
CA SER A 777 -8.05 30.76 -35.83
C SER A 777 -8.43 29.42 -35.17
N ALA A 778 -7.59 28.94 -34.26
CA ALA A 778 -7.82 27.75 -33.44
C ALA A 778 -8.67 28.03 -32.17
N ILE A 779 -9.03 29.29 -31.89
CA ILE A 779 -9.98 29.59 -30.82
C ILE A 779 -11.40 29.35 -31.36
N LEU A 780 -12.00 28.21 -30.98
CA LEU A 780 -13.36 27.86 -31.39
C LEU A 780 -14.36 28.92 -30.89
N PRO A 781 -15.29 29.39 -31.74
CA PRO A 781 -16.33 30.33 -31.33
C PRO A 781 -17.24 29.71 -30.26
N LYS A 782 -17.83 30.59 -29.44
CA LYS A 782 -18.83 30.26 -28.41
C LYS A 782 -20.25 30.26 -28.98
#